data_AF-A0A9D9ECQ4-F1
#
_entry.id   AF-A0A9D9ECQ4-F1
#
_cell.length_a   1.000
_cell.length_b   1.000
_cell.length_c   1.000
_cell.angle_alpha   90.00
_cell.angle_beta   90.00
_cell.angle_gamma   90.00
#
_symmetry.space_group_name_H-M   'P 1'
#
loop_
_entity.id
_entity.type
_entity.pdbx_description
1 polymer ?
#
loop_
_entity_poly.entity_id
_entity_poly.type
_entity_poly.pdbx_seq_one_letter_code
_entity_poly.pdbx_strand_id
1 'polypeptide(L)'
;MIRKILRNTAFGCAMLLVIAMAAATVLEKIYGSGPVFRLVYHSPVFIAFWAVTAVAGMALLLTMKSWRKPAVAAIHFSFVLILAGALVTHLCGDSGTLHLRQGDAPSCTYVLEDGRKSSMPFAVSLESFEIEYYHGSSFPMDYVSGIVIHDCGAAAGEVTGPHLSSMTGNTAGEFRCSISMNNICRYRGYRFYQTSYDEDGHGTVLSVSHDPYGVTVTYAGYALLLLSFMAFFFRRDSGFRIAFKNIGAGQDTVQVHHGQESEDAGASVRTYGKAMSFVLPFLICSILSFGQDFPAAASERMHIRDNVQAVDGRQDALSHDRKNMPKVLPRETAAKFGDLYVCYNGRIAPMQTLARDFTMKLYGKPSYRGLTAEQVLTGWIFHYDSWKKEPVIRIKEKSVRKLLGIEGRYASLLDFFTGNNVYKLDVDHHDFQGEQSRKAVMQSDEKFNVISMACAGSLLKIFPYATADSSQAVPVRWFSPADNLPLDMPSDQWIFVRKFMSFVGEAVSMKKYDEADALLGKLKEYQLKTAGSVLPSGSRFRAERLYNMLGRPMPEAMLCLTAGILLFVFYCIRLSSAQFGRHDPVRSVLSGQSAAGHLQVAVFVISVILLLYLTFVIALRWHVSGHVPMSNGFETMMFMAWLTMLFTAVFWRRFPLVQPFGFILTGFCLLVAVLGESNPQITLLMPVLSSPLLSLHVASMMISYSLFGIVMLNGVMSLTVYGSGRVSMAAVTRMKDTAVVILYPAVFFLVTGTFLGAVWANVSWGRYWAWDPKEVWALITMLVYSFALHGSQLKFFRNPVFFHWFCVLAFLCVLITYFGVNFILGGLHSYA
;
A
#
# COMPACT_ATOMS: atom_id res chain seq x y z
N MET A 1 42.13 -4.72 -24.56
CA MET A 1 42.21 -5.61 -23.37
C MET A 1 41.65 -4.93 -22.11
N ILE A 2 42.17 -3.78 -21.69
CA ILE A 2 41.79 -3.06 -20.46
C ILE A 2 40.28 -2.86 -20.28
N ARG A 3 39.55 -2.32 -21.29
CA ARG A 3 38.09 -2.13 -21.20
C ARG A 3 37.31 -3.42 -20.94
N LYS A 4 37.77 -4.56 -21.48
CA LYS A 4 37.13 -5.86 -21.27
C LYS A 4 37.29 -6.31 -19.81
N ILE A 5 38.47 -6.13 -19.23
CA ILE A 5 38.77 -6.44 -17.84
C ILE A 5 37.90 -5.56 -16.93
N LEU A 6 37.99 -4.22 -17.06
CA LEU A 6 37.22 -3.28 -16.25
C LEU A 6 35.71 -3.55 -16.29
N ARG A 7 35.17 -3.81 -17.48
CA ARG A 7 33.76 -4.18 -17.63
C ARG A 7 33.43 -5.48 -16.89
N ASN A 8 34.19 -6.54 -17.13
CA ASN A 8 33.91 -7.84 -16.52
C ASN A 8 34.04 -7.77 -14.99
N THR A 9 35.01 -7.02 -14.47
CA THR A 9 35.19 -6.77 -13.03
C THR A 9 33.99 -5.99 -12.48
N ALA A 10 33.62 -4.86 -13.08
CA ALA A 10 32.53 -4.01 -12.57
C ALA A 10 31.19 -4.77 -12.53
N PHE A 11 30.78 -5.40 -13.62
CA PHE A 11 29.52 -6.15 -13.67
C PHE A 11 29.58 -7.47 -12.89
N GLY A 12 30.73 -8.14 -12.85
CA GLY A 12 30.93 -9.37 -12.08
C GLY A 12 30.81 -9.12 -10.57
N CYS A 13 31.49 -8.11 -10.05
CA CYS A 13 31.39 -7.71 -8.64
C CYS A 13 29.98 -7.23 -8.29
N ALA A 14 29.32 -6.45 -9.16
CA ALA A 14 27.93 -6.04 -8.96
C ALA A 14 26.97 -7.25 -8.86
N MET A 15 27.17 -8.28 -9.67
CA MET A 15 26.36 -9.51 -9.58
C MET A 15 26.63 -10.29 -8.28
N LEU A 16 27.88 -10.38 -7.84
CA LEU A 16 28.22 -11.00 -6.56
C LEU A 16 27.59 -10.24 -5.39
N LEU A 17 27.56 -8.91 -5.43
CA LEU A 17 26.86 -8.08 -4.44
C LEU A 17 25.37 -8.38 -4.40
N VAL A 18 24.71 -8.51 -5.55
CA VAL A 18 23.29 -8.88 -5.63
C VAL A 18 23.04 -10.23 -4.95
N ILE A 19 23.87 -11.24 -5.22
CA ILE A 19 23.76 -12.57 -4.61
C ILE A 19 24.01 -12.50 -3.10
N ALA A 20 25.06 -11.79 -2.68
CA ALA A 20 25.41 -11.64 -1.26
C ALA A 20 24.30 -10.95 -0.47
N MET A 21 23.71 -9.87 -1.01
CA MET A 21 22.59 -9.16 -0.39
C MET A 21 21.33 -10.03 -0.31
N ALA A 22 20.98 -10.75 -1.38
CA ALA A 22 19.84 -11.67 -1.36
C ALA A 22 20.03 -12.75 -0.28
N ALA A 23 21.22 -13.35 -0.21
CA ALA A 23 21.57 -14.33 0.82
C ALA A 23 21.51 -13.73 2.23
N ALA A 24 21.99 -12.50 2.42
CA ALA A 24 21.96 -11.80 3.70
C ALA A 24 20.53 -11.67 4.24
N THR A 25 19.55 -11.31 3.39
CA THR A 25 18.14 -11.20 3.84
C THR A 25 17.54 -12.53 4.29
N VAL A 26 17.97 -13.65 3.71
CA VAL A 26 17.54 -15.00 4.15
C VAL A 26 18.24 -15.38 5.46
N LEU A 27 19.53 -15.08 5.59
CA LEU A 27 20.28 -15.32 6.83
C LEU A 27 19.72 -14.50 7.99
N GLU A 28 19.28 -13.27 7.73
CA GLU A 28 18.68 -12.39 8.75
C GLU A 28 17.40 -13.00 9.32
N LYS A 29 16.61 -13.67 8.47
CA LYS A 29 15.42 -14.41 8.93
C LYS A 29 15.76 -15.59 9.83
N ILE A 30 16.89 -16.28 9.57
CA ILE A 30 17.28 -17.51 10.27
C ILE A 30 18.03 -17.20 11.58
N TYR A 31 18.94 -16.22 11.56
CA TYR A 31 19.91 -15.94 12.63
C TYR A 31 19.69 -14.59 13.33
N GLY A 32 18.75 -13.77 12.86
CA GLY A 32 18.52 -12.41 13.36
C GLY A 32 19.42 -11.36 12.69
N SER A 33 19.06 -10.08 12.85
CA SER A 33 19.69 -8.95 12.18
C SER A 33 21.10 -8.63 12.71
N GLY A 34 21.30 -8.64 14.03
CA GLY A 34 22.58 -8.28 14.66
C GLY A 34 23.80 -9.07 14.16
N PRO A 35 23.77 -10.42 14.12
CA PRO A 35 24.88 -11.21 13.57
C PRO A 35 25.12 -10.95 12.08
N VAL A 36 24.07 -10.89 11.26
CA VAL A 36 24.20 -10.70 9.81
C VAL A 36 24.75 -9.32 9.46
N PHE A 37 24.36 -8.29 10.20
CA PHE A 37 24.87 -6.95 10.02
C PHE A 37 26.40 -6.88 10.19
N ARG A 38 26.91 -7.51 11.25
CA ARG A 38 28.35 -7.59 11.51
C ARG A 38 29.11 -8.49 10.53
N LEU A 39 28.54 -9.66 10.20
CA LEU A 39 29.24 -10.68 9.42
C LEU A 39 29.18 -10.45 7.90
N VAL A 40 28.14 -9.77 7.41
CA VAL A 40 27.91 -9.55 5.98
C VAL A 40 28.02 -8.08 5.62
N TYR A 41 27.12 -7.22 6.10
CA TYR A 41 27.05 -5.83 5.64
C TYR A 41 28.26 -4.99 6.07
N HIS A 42 28.80 -5.22 7.27
CA HIS A 42 30.02 -4.57 7.77
C HIS A 42 31.30 -5.39 7.52
N SER A 43 31.22 -6.47 6.75
CA SER A 43 32.41 -7.22 6.38
C SER A 43 33.33 -6.40 5.46
N PRO A 44 34.65 -6.37 5.72
CA PRO A 44 35.61 -5.71 4.83
C PRO A 44 35.52 -6.24 3.39
N VAL A 45 35.16 -7.52 3.20
CA VAL A 45 34.99 -8.13 1.88
C VAL A 45 33.80 -7.53 1.14
N PHE A 46 32.67 -7.35 1.83
CA PHE A 46 31.47 -6.75 1.24
C PHE A 46 31.72 -5.29 0.83
N ILE A 47 32.38 -4.52 1.70
CA ILE A 47 32.79 -3.13 1.42
C ILE A 47 33.77 -3.09 0.25
N ALA A 48 34.74 -4.00 0.20
CA ALA A 48 35.70 -4.09 -0.91
C ALA A 48 35.00 -4.37 -2.25
N PHE A 49 33.97 -5.22 -2.29
CA PHE A 49 33.21 -5.45 -3.52
C PHE A 49 32.49 -4.20 -4.03
N TRP A 50 31.93 -3.37 -3.14
CA TRP A 50 31.37 -2.07 -3.51
C TRP A 50 32.44 -1.12 -4.06
N ALA A 51 33.58 -1.02 -3.38
CA ALA A 51 34.69 -0.18 -3.81
C ALA A 51 35.24 -0.61 -5.19
N VAL A 52 35.46 -1.91 -5.39
CA VAL A 52 35.92 -2.46 -6.68
C VAL A 52 34.91 -2.19 -7.79
N THR A 53 33.61 -2.37 -7.52
CA THR A 53 32.54 -2.07 -8.48
C THR A 53 32.56 -0.59 -8.88
N ALA A 54 32.66 0.31 -7.91
CA ALA A 54 32.68 1.76 -8.14
C ALA A 54 33.93 2.20 -8.92
N VAL A 55 35.12 1.75 -8.51
CA VAL A 55 36.39 2.11 -9.16
C VAL A 55 36.48 1.54 -10.57
N ALA A 56 36.15 0.25 -10.76
CA ALA A 56 36.17 -0.37 -12.07
C ALA A 56 35.13 0.25 -13.02
N GLY A 57 33.94 0.58 -12.51
CA GLY A 57 32.89 1.28 -13.25
C GLY A 57 33.32 2.69 -13.66
N MET A 58 33.90 3.47 -12.75
CA MET A 58 34.40 4.81 -13.04
C MET A 58 35.55 4.79 -14.06
N ALA A 59 36.53 3.90 -13.87
CA ALA A 59 37.62 3.71 -14.82
C ALA A 59 37.09 3.31 -16.20
N LEU A 60 36.06 2.45 -16.27
CA LEU A 60 35.42 2.10 -17.53
C LEU A 60 34.81 3.34 -18.21
N LEU A 61 34.08 4.19 -17.47
CA LEU A 61 33.50 5.43 -18.02
C LEU A 61 34.57 6.40 -18.55
N LEU A 62 35.68 6.55 -17.83
CA LEU A 62 36.81 7.36 -18.26
C LEU A 62 37.42 6.82 -19.56
N THR A 63 37.67 5.51 -19.63
CA THR A 63 38.22 4.90 -20.86
C THR A 63 37.27 5.02 -22.04
N MET A 64 35.95 5.10 -21.82
CA MET A 64 34.93 5.30 -22.85
C MET A 64 34.72 6.77 -23.23
N LYS A 65 35.40 7.71 -22.57
CA LYS A 65 35.22 9.16 -22.74
C LYS A 65 33.77 9.60 -22.50
N SER A 66 33.09 8.96 -21.54
CA SER A 66 31.69 9.21 -21.22
C SER A 66 31.41 10.63 -20.70
N TRP A 67 32.44 11.40 -20.32
CA TRP A 67 32.30 12.85 -20.02
C TRP A 67 31.74 13.66 -21.20
N ARG A 68 31.82 13.15 -22.44
CA ARG A 68 31.12 13.72 -23.61
C ARG A 68 29.59 13.56 -23.54
N LYS A 69 29.11 12.73 -22.63
CA LYS A 69 27.69 12.48 -22.31
C LYS A 69 27.44 12.83 -20.83
N PRO A 70 27.37 14.13 -20.49
CA PRO A 70 27.39 14.60 -19.10
C PRO A 70 26.29 13.98 -18.23
N ALA A 71 25.06 13.79 -18.75
CA ALA A 71 23.99 13.15 -17.98
C ALA A 71 24.32 11.71 -17.57
N VAL A 72 24.88 10.90 -18.48
CA VAL A 72 25.27 9.51 -18.18
C VAL A 72 26.44 9.47 -17.20
N ALA A 73 27.43 10.35 -17.39
CA ALA A 73 28.55 10.46 -16.46
C ALA A 73 28.08 10.88 -15.06
N ALA A 74 27.17 11.85 -14.96
CA ALA A 74 26.61 12.33 -13.71
C ALA A 74 25.80 11.26 -12.97
N ILE A 75 24.97 10.47 -13.66
CA ILE A 75 24.22 9.33 -13.06
C ILE A 75 25.16 8.34 -12.39
N HIS A 76 26.30 8.03 -13.02
CA HIS A 76 27.24 7.07 -12.44
C HIS A 76 28.11 7.69 -11.35
N PHE A 77 28.50 8.96 -11.52
CA PHE A 77 29.22 9.70 -10.50
C PHE A 77 28.40 9.88 -9.22
N SER A 78 27.07 10.06 -9.33
CA SER A 78 26.21 10.11 -8.15
C SER A 78 26.24 8.83 -7.32
N PHE A 79 26.36 7.64 -7.93
CA PHE A 79 26.53 6.40 -7.15
C PHE A 79 27.86 6.39 -6.38
N VAL A 80 28.93 6.95 -6.95
CA VAL A 80 30.21 7.10 -6.24
C VAL A 80 30.06 8.06 -5.06
N LEU A 81 29.35 9.18 -5.23
CA LEU A 81 29.06 10.10 -4.13
C LEU A 81 28.22 9.45 -3.03
N ILE A 82 27.19 8.67 -3.40
CA ILE A 82 26.34 7.93 -2.44
C ILE A 82 27.19 6.92 -1.65
N LEU A 83 28.06 6.15 -2.33
CA LEU A 83 28.95 5.21 -1.67
C LEU A 83 30.01 5.90 -0.80
N ALA A 84 30.52 7.06 -1.23
CA ALA A 84 31.44 7.85 -0.43
C ALA A 84 30.76 8.40 0.84
N GLY A 85 29.53 8.90 0.72
CA GLY A 85 28.73 9.33 1.87
C GLY A 85 28.44 8.18 2.82
N ALA A 86 28.04 7.01 2.31
CA ALA A 86 27.84 5.81 3.12
C ALA A 86 29.13 5.33 3.80
N LEU A 87 30.29 5.45 3.14
CA LEU A 87 31.58 5.15 3.75
C LEU A 87 31.92 6.14 4.88
N VAL A 88 31.65 7.43 4.70
CA VAL A 88 31.82 8.44 5.76
C VAL A 88 30.91 8.14 6.95
N THR A 89 29.63 7.81 6.71
CA THR A 89 28.71 7.37 7.77
C THR A 89 29.22 6.12 8.48
N HIS A 90 29.76 5.14 7.75
CA HIS A 90 30.30 3.92 8.35
C HIS A 90 31.57 4.15 9.19
N LEU A 91 32.41 5.11 8.80
CA LEU A 91 33.67 5.41 9.49
C LEU A 91 33.53 6.41 10.64
N CYS A 92 32.57 7.33 10.55
CA CYS A 92 32.44 8.46 11.46
C CYS A 92 31.07 8.58 12.14
N GLY A 93 30.10 7.74 11.77
CA GLY A 93 28.76 7.77 12.31
C GLY A 93 28.56 6.81 13.48
N ASP A 94 27.83 7.26 14.49
CA ASP A 94 27.46 6.47 15.66
C ASP A 94 25.94 6.39 15.81
N SER A 95 25.42 5.21 16.19
CA SER A 95 23.99 4.99 16.48
C SER A 95 23.80 4.19 17.78
N GLY A 96 22.74 4.53 18.52
CA GLY A 96 22.39 3.84 19.76
C GLY A 96 21.01 4.22 20.31
N THR A 97 20.76 3.86 21.56
CA THR A 97 19.52 4.14 22.29
C THR A 97 19.79 4.86 23.61
N LEU A 98 18.88 5.75 23.99
CA LEU A 98 18.88 6.56 25.19
C LEU A 98 17.53 6.38 25.87
N HIS A 99 17.52 5.80 27.06
CA HIS A 99 16.33 5.71 27.90
C HIS A 99 16.32 6.87 28.89
N LEU A 100 15.20 7.56 29.00
CA LEU A 100 14.99 8.70 29.88
C LEU A 100 13.67 8.51 30.64
N ARG A 101 13.63 8.86 31.93
CA ARG A 101 12.40 8.94 32.72
C ARG A 101 12.22 10.32 33.32
N GLN A 102 10.96 10.69 33.56
CA GLN A 102 10.60 11.95 34.18
C GLN A 102 11.13 11.98 35.63
N GLY A 103 11.79 13.08 35.99
CA GLY A 103 12.38 13.26 37.33
C GLY A 103 13.77 12.64 37.51
N ASP A 104 14.26 11.85 36.55
CA ASP A 104 15.63 11.35 36.57
C ASP A 104 16.64 12.48 36.27
N ALA A 105 17.86 12.31 36.76
CA ALA A 105 18.96 13.22 36.46
C ALA A 105 19.26 13.25 34.94
N PRO A 106 19.65 14.41 34.37
CA PRO A 106 20.03 14.50 32.97
C PRO A 106 21.11 13.48 32.60
N SER A 107 20.89 12.74 31.51
CA SER A 107 21.83 11.74 31.01
C SER A 107 22.72 12.33 29.94
N CYS A 108 24.03 12.14 30.08
CA CYS A 108 25.02 12.46 29.04
C CYS A 108 25.42 11.23 28.22
N THR A 109 24.85 10.05 28.48
CA THR A 109 25.32 8.80 27.87
C THR A 109 24.19 8.05 27.18
N TYR A 110 24.50 7.44 26.03
CA TYR A 110 23.61 6.55 25.30
C TYR A 110 24.29 5.19 25.06
N VAL A 111 23.50 4.15 24.83
CA VAL A 111 23.96 2.77 24.62
C VAL A 111 24.04 2.49 23.12
N LEU A 112 25.24 2.18 22.62
CA LEU A 112 25.46 1.78 21.23
C LEU A 112 24.81 0.42 20.94
N GLU A 113 24.63 0.09 19.66
CA GLU A 113 24.05 -1.20 19.23
C GLU A 113 24.83 -2.43 19.72
N ASP A 114 26.11 -2.28 20.05
CA ASP A 114 26.96 -3.34 20.61
C ASP A 114 26.93 -3.42 22.15
N GLY A 115 26.10 -2.60 22.80
CA GLY A 115 25.93 -2.53 24.25
C GLY A 115 26.95 -1.64 24.97
N ARG A 116 27.94 -1.07 24.28
CA ARG A 116 28.88 -0.12 24.89
C ARG A 116 28.19 1.24 25.12
N LYS A 117 28.55 1.93 26.21
CA LYS A 117 28.08 3.29 26.46
C LYS A 117 28.96 4.31 25.74
N SER A 118 28.35 5.27 25.08
CA SER A 118 29.01 6.43 24.49
C SER A 118 28.50 7.71 25.16
N SER A 119 29.33 8.77 25.17
CA SER A 119 29.03 10.04 25.85
C SER A 119 28.76 11.16 24.85
N MET A 120 27.79 12.01 25.17
CA MET A 120 27.42 13.23 24.45
C MET A 120 28.06 14.45 25.13
N PRO A 121 28.36 15.53 24.38
CA PRO A 121 28.95 16.75 24.94
C PRO A 121 27.95 17.66 25.68
N PHE A 122 26.73 17.17 25.91
CA PHE A 122 25.63 17.85 26.59
C PHE A 122 24.77 16.79 27.32
N ALA A 123 23.96 17.22 28.28
CA ALA A 123 23.06 16.32 29.01
C ALA A 123 21.62 16.44 28.48
N VAL A 124 20.85 15.36 28.54
CA VAL A 124 19.45 15.33 28.09
C VAL A 124 18.56 14.77 29.20
N SER A 125 17.45 15.44 29.49
CA SER A 125 16.42 14.99 30.44
C SER A 125 15.04 14.99 29.80
N LEU A 126 14.14 14.14 30.31
CA LEU A 126 12.74 14.10 29.91
C LEU A 126 11.92 15.08 30.76
N GLU A 127 11.24 16.03 30.11
CA GLU A 127 10.28 16.94 30.75
C GLU A 127 8.89 16.31 30.82
N SER A 128 8.40 15.78 29.70
CA SER A 128 7.09 15.12 29.62
C SER A 128 7.05 14.05 28.51
N PHE A 129 6.13 13.10 28.67
CA PHE A 129 5.76 12.15 27.64
C PHE A 129 4.24 12.07 27.58
N GLU A 130 3.67 12.25 26.39
CA GLU A 130 2.23 12.28 26.17
C GLU A 130 1.87 11.46 24.92
N ILE A 131 0.73 10.78 24.97
CA ILE A 131 0.16 10.08 23.81
C ILE A 131 -1.00 10.92 23.30
N GLU A 132 -0.89 11.42 22.08
CA GLU A 132 -1.99 12.11 21.42
C GLU A 132 -2.91 11.07 20.78
N TYR A 133 -4.22 11.20 21.00
CA TYR A 133 -5.21 10.26 20.47
C TYR A 133 -6.06 10.92 19.37
N TYR A 134 -6.59 10.10 18.46
CA TYR A 134 -7.61 10.59 17.53
C TYR A 134 -8.84 11.08 18.29
N HIS A 135 -9.41 12.21 17.85
CA HIS A 135 -10.61 12.78 18.46
C HIS A 135 -11.72 11.72 18.58
N GLY A 136 -12.17 11.46 19.82
CA GLY A 136 -13.22 10.49 20.10
C GLY A 136 -12.81 9.02 20.09
N SER A 137 -11.51 8.75 20.09
CA SER A 137 -10.95 7.41 20.04
C SER A 137 -9.86 7.23 21.09
N SER A 138 -9.61 5.97 21.45
CA SER A 138 -8.44 5.55 22.22
C SER A 138 -7.29 5.08 21.31
N PHE A 139 -7.39 5.29 19.99
CA PHE A 139 -6.34 4.95 19.04
C PHE A 139 -5.28 6.08 19.01
N PRO A 140 -3.98 5.75 19.16
CA PRO A 140 -2.92 6.75 19.20
C PRO A 140 -2.72 7.39 17.81
N MET A 141 -2.69 8.73 17.79
CA MET A 141 -2.36 9.58 16.64
C MET A 141 -0.88 9.97 16.63
N ASP A 142 -0.29 10.23 17.79
CA ASP A 142 1.14 10.54 17.94
C ASP A 142 1.67 10.16 19.33
N TYR A 143 2.99 10.07 19.45
CA TYR A 143 3.72 9.87 20.70
C TYR A 143 4.71 11.01 20.87
N VAL A 144 4.49 11.88 21.86
CA VAL A 144 5.21 13.14 22.01
C VAL A 144 6.09 13.08 23.26
N SER A 145 7.40 13.21 23.08
CA SER A 145 8.39 13.34 24.16
C SER A 145 8.94 14.77 24.20
N GLY A 146 8.67 15.52 25.26
CA GLY A 146 9.31 16.81 25.53
C GLY A 146 10.65 16.60 26.24
N ILE A 147 11.76 16.97 25.61
CA ILE A 147 13.10 16.84 26.20
C ILE A 147 13.77 18.20 26.40
N VAL A 148 14.61 18.27 27.43
CA VAL A 148 15.46 19.42 27.73
C VAL A 148 16.92 19.00 27.56
N ILE A 149 17.64 19.76 26.73
CA ILE A 149 19.06 19.63 26.50
C ILE A 149 19.78 20.69 27.33
N HIS A 150 20.70 20.24 28.19
CA HIS A 150 21.50 21.08 29.07
C HIS A 150 22.91 21.19 28.50
N ASP A 151 23.26 22.37 27.98
CA ASP A 151 24.56 22.65 27.37
C ASP A 151 25.28 23.76 28.14
N CYS A 152 26.27 23.36 28.94
CA CYS A 152 27.05 24.29 29.76
C CYS A 152 28.08 25.12 28.96
N GLY A 153 28.07 25.08 27.61
CA GLY A 153 29.11 25.71 26.78
C GLY A 153 28.68 26.34 25.45
N ALA A 154 27.40 26.59 25.17
CA ALA A 154 26.98 27.11 23.86
C ALA A 154 26.92 28.65 23.77
N ALA A 155 27.94 29.26 23.16
CA ALA A 155 27.76 30.50 22.41
C ALA A 155 26.84 30.21 21.20
N ALA A 156 25.88 31.09 20.96
CA ALA A 156 24.84 30.94 19.93
C ALA A 156 25.44 30.67 18.53
N GLY A 157 25.07 29.56 17.91
CA GLY A 157 25.48 29.24 16.54
C GLY A 157 24.75 28.03 15.94
N GLU A 158 23.95 28.31 14.90
CA GLU A 158 23.28 27.41 13.93
C GLU A 158 22.34 26.31 14.44
N VAL A 159 21.10 26.72 14.70
CA VAL A 159 19.92 25.83 14.77
C VAL A 159 19.14 25.99 13.46
N THR A 160 19.13 24.96 12.60
CA THR A 160 18.34 24.97 11.35
C THR A 160 17.26 23.88 11.38
N GLY A 161 15.99 24.30 11.50
CA GLY A 161 14.82 23.44 11.34
C GLY A 161 13.55 24.25 10.97
N PRO A 162 12.58 23.70 10.19
CA PRO A 162 11.50 24.50 9.59
C PRO A 162 10.28 24.80 10.48
N HIS A 163 10.25 24.38 11.74
CA HIS A 163 9.15 24.70 12.67
C HIS A 163 9.71 25.28 13.98
N LEU A 164 10.17 26.52 13.89
CA LEU A 164 10.65 27.32 15.01
C LEU A 164 9.50 28.17 15.55
N SER A 165 8.64 27.58 16.38
CA SER A 165 7.52 28.30 17.02
C SER A 165 7.16 27.69 18.37
N SER A 166 8.10 27.75 19.31
CA SER A 166 7.86 27.92 20.75
C SER A 166 9.20 28.06 21.49
N MET A 167 9.89 29.18 21.23
CA MET A 167 11.00 29.58 22.08
C MET A 167 10.44 30.26 23.33
N THR A 168 10.33 29.51 24.42
CA THR A 168 10.10 30.07 25.76
C THR A 168 11.07 29.44 26.74
N GLY A 169 12.11 30.18 27.12
CA GLY A 169 13.04 29.78 28.17
C GLY A 169 14.12 30.84 28.38
N ASN A 170 14.08 31.49 29.54
CA ASN A 170 14.86 32.67 29.93
C ASN A 170 16.12 32.28 30.75
N THR A 171 16.71 31.11 30.48
CA THR A 171 17.85 30.56 31.22
C THR A 171 18.98 30.20 30.26
N ALA A 172 20.13 30.86 30.40
CA ALA A 172 21.31 30.64 29.55
C ALA A 172 21.82 29.20 29.71
N GLY A 173 21.63 28.36 28.69
CA GLY A 173 22.19 26.99 28.63
C GLY A 173 21.19 25.84 28.47
N GLU A 174 19.88 26.08 28.49
CA GLU A 174 18.85 25.04 28.28
C GLU A 174 18.16 25.18 26.92
N PHE A 175 18.08 24.09 26.16
CA PHE A 175 17.37 24.00 24.90
C PHE A 175 16.25 22.98 25.00
N ARG A 176 15.00 23.40 24.74
CA ARG A 176 13.83 22.52 24.79
C ARG A 176 13.46 22.08 23.37
N CYS A 177 13.20 20.80 23.17
CA CYS A 177 12.62 20.30 21.93
C CYS A 177 11.59 19.21 22.20
N SER A 178 10.58 19.18 21.33
CA SER A 178 9.58 18.11 21.31
C SER A 178 9.93 17.12 20.20
N ILE A 179 9.94 15.84 20.53
CA ILE A 179 10.15 14.73 19.60
C ILE A 179 8.81 14.03 19.43
N SER A 180 8.37 13.85 18.19
CA SER A 180 7.17 13.09 17.87
C SER A 180 7.33 12.26 16.59
N MET A 181 6.32 11.48 16.23
CA MET A 181 6.38 10.67 15.01
C MET A 181 6.48 11.57 13.79
N ASN A 182 7.45 11.30 12.90
CA ASN A 182 7.79 12.18 11.77
C ASN A 182 8.40 13.55 12.15
N ASN A 183 8.73 13.78 13.43
CA ASN A 183 9.38 15.01 13.90
C ASN A 183 10.53 14.70 14.88
N ILE A 184 11.76 14.80 14.39
CA ILE A 184 12.96 14.49 15.17
C ILE A 184 13.60 15.74 15.75
N CYS A 185 14.18 15.63 16.95
CA CYS A 185 15.00 16.69 17.52
C CYS A 185 16.45 16.58 17.00
N ARG A 186 17.04 17.71 16.60
CA ARG A 186 18.42 17.79 16.10
C ARG A 186 19.22 18.79 16.93
N TYR A 187 20.38 18.38 17.42
CA TYR A 187 21.25 19.25 18.20
C TYR A 187 22.73 18.87 18.03
N ARG A 188 23.61 19.81 17.65
CA ARG A 188 25.05 19.60 17.44
C ARG A 188 25.41 18.33 16.63
N GLY A 189 24.66 18.04 15.56
CA GLY A 189 24.87 16.84 14.73
C GLY A 189 24.26 15.54 15.28
N TYR A 190 23.74 15.54 16.50
CA TYR A 190 22.94 14.45 17.07
C TYR A 190 21.49 14.58 16.64
N ARG A 191 20.85 13.43 16.42
CA ARG A 191 19.44 13.29 16.08
C ARG A 191 18.79 12.33 17.07
N PHE A 192 17.69 12.78 17.65
CA PHE A 192 16.89 12.02 18.60
C PHE A 192 15.54 11.72 17.99
N TYR A 193 15.15 10.45 17.99
CA TYR A 193 13.83 10.02 17.52
C TYR A 193 13.24 8.97 18.44
N GLN A 194 11.92 9.01 18.56
CA GLN A 194 11.16 8.12 19.44
C GLN A 194 11.16 6.69 18.90
N THR A 195 11.48 5.71 19.75
CA THR A 195 11.44 4.28 19.38
C THR A 195 10.46 3.46 20.22
N SER A 196 10.45 3.65 21.54
CA SER A 196 9.51 2.99 22.45
C SER A 196 9.30 3.81 23.72
N TYR A 197 8.37 3.41 24.56
CA TYR A 197 8.08 4.09 25.83
C TYR A 197 7.77 3.06 26.92
N ASP A 198 7.85 3.48 28.17
CA ASP A 198 7.55 2.64 29.32
C ASP A 198 6.02 2.55 29.50
N GLU A 199 5.50 1.38 29.88
CA GLU A 199 4.05 1.15 30.01
C GLU A 199 3.35 2.07 31.03
N ASP A 200 4.11 2.63 31.97
CA ASP A 200 3.63 3.58 32.97
C ASP A 200 3.47 5.01 32.44
N GLY A 201 3.92 5.29 31.21
CA GLY A 201 3.85 6.62 30.57
C GLY A 201 4.82 7.65 31.16
N HIS A 202 5.75 7.24 32.03
CA HIS A 202 6.72 8.15 32.66
C HIS A 202 8.13 8.04 32.07
N GLY A 203 8.35 7.11 31.14
CA GLY A 203 9.63 6.90 30.49
C GLY A 203 9.54 6.79 28.97
N THR A 204 10.61 7.23 28.30
CA THR A 204 10.77 7.19 26.86
C THR A 204 12.10 6.58 26.47
N VAL A 205 12.12 5.79 25.40
CA VAL A 205 13.33 5.32 24.74
C VAL A 205 13.45 6.07 23.42
N LEU A 206 14.55 6.80 23.30
CA LEU A 206 14.94 7.53 22.10
C LEU A 206 16.08 6.79 21.43
N SER A 207 16.08 6.71 20.12
CA SER A 207 17.29 6.37 19.38
C SER A 207 18.08 7.65 19.07
N VAL A 208 19.40 7.51 19.20
CA VAL A 208 20.38 8.57 19.02
C VAL A 208 21.22 8.22 17.81
N SER A 209 21.33 9.15 16.85
CA SER A 209 22.24 9.04 15.71
C SER A 209 23.10 10.29 15.60
N HIS A 210 24.41 10.11 15.48
CA HIS A 210 25.37 11.17 15.19
C HIS A 210 26.05 10.88 13.86
N ASP A 211 25.73 11.66 12.83
CA ASP A 211 26.39 11.59 11.50
C ASP A 211 26.39 12.99 10.86
N PRO A 212 27.44 13.79 11.13
CA PRO A 212 27.48 15.18 10.70
C PRO A 212 27.76 15.37 9.20
N TYR A 213 28.42 14.41 8.53
CA TYR A 213 28.93 14.59 7.17
C TYR A 213 28.35 13.57 6.17
N GLY A 214 28.20 12.31 6.56
CA GLY A 214 27.87 11.22 5.64
C GLY A 214 26.48 11.36 5.03
N VAL A 215 25.49 11.75 5.83
CA VAL A 215 24.13 12.08 5.34
C VAL A 215 24.16 13.17 4.28
N THR A 216 24.88 14.27 4.51
CA THR A 216 24.95 15.41 3.59
C THR A 216 25.57 15.02 2.25
N VAL A 217 26.69 14.28 2.26
CA VAL A 217 27.34 13.78 1.04
C VAL A 217 26.43 12.81 0.29
N THR A 218 25.78 11.90 1.01
CA THR A 218 24.84 10.94 0.41
C THR A 218 23.67 11.66 -0.27
N TYR A 219 23.12 12.69 0.37
CA TYR A 219 21.98 13.44 -0.14
C TYR A 219 22.35 14.30 -1.35
N ALA A 220 23.57 14.86 -1.37
CA ALA A 220 24.12 15.50 -2.57
C ALA A 220 24.22 14.50 -3.73
N GLY A 221 24.66 13.27 -3.44
CA GLY A 221 24.66 12.16 -4.40
C GLY A 221 23.26 11.82 -4.92
N TYR A 222 22.26 11.70 -4.04
CA TYR A 222 20.87 11.46 -4.44
C TYR A 222 20.28 12.58 -5.29
N ALA A 223 20.50 13.85 -4.91
CA ALA A 223 20.04 14.99 -5.69
C ALA A 223 20.67 15.00 -7.09
N LEU A 224 21.97 14.74 -7.19
CA LEU A 224 22.66 14.61 -8.47
C LEU A 224 22.09 13.46 -9.30
N LEU A 225 21.80 12.31 -8.69
CA LEU A 225 21.21 11.15 -9.35
C LEU A 225 19.86 11.52 -9.97
N LEU A 226 18.95 12.12 -9.21
CA LEU A 226 17.62 12.50 -9.68
C LEU A 226 17.68 13.51 -10.84
N LEU A 227 18.47 14.59 -10.66
CA LEU A 227 18.61 15.65 -11.67
C LEU A 227 19.25 15.13 -12.96
N SER A 228 20.28 14.28 -12.84
CA SER A 228 20.97 13.71 -14.00
C SER A 228 20.14 12.67 -14.74
N PHE A 229 19.35 11.86 -14.04
CA PHE A 229 18.41 10.93 -14.66
C PHE A 229 17.26 11.67 -15.37
N MET A 230 16.74 12.75 -14.77
CA MET A 230 15.78 13.61 -15.45
C MET A 230 16.37 14.22 -16.72
N ALA A 231 17.59 14.76 -16.65
CA ALA A 231 18.31 15.30 -17.81
C ALA A 231 18.55 14.25 -18.92
N PHE A 232 18.71 12.97 -18.57
CA PHE A 232 18.91 11.88 -19.54
C PHE A 232 17.73 11.71 -20.52
N PHE A 233 16.48 11.94 -20.07
CA PHE A 233 15.30 11.82 -20.95
C PHE A 233 15.22 12.92 -22.03
N PHE A 234 15.82 14.09 -21.78
CA PHE A 234 15.81 15.22 -22.71
C PHE A 234 16.96 15.19 -23.71
N ARG A 235 18.02 14.42 -23.44
CA ARG A 235 19.16 14.28 -24.36
C ARG A 235 18.80 13.50 -25.62
N ARG A 236 19.11 14.07 -26.79
CA ARG A 236 18.82 13.46 -28.11
C ARG A 236 19.61 12.17 -28.37
N ASP A 237 20.79 12.04 -27.79
CA ASP A 237 21.70 10.89 -27.94
C ASP A 237 21.52 9.81 -26.85
N SER A 238 20.46 9.93 -26.03
CA SER A 238 20.19 8.96 -24.96
C SER A 238 19.63 7.65 -25.51
N GLY A 239 19.90 6.55 -24.80
CA GLY A 239 19.37 5.23 -25.17
C GLY A 239 17.84 5.21 -25.20
N PHE A 240 17.19 6.01 -24.36
CA PHE A 240 15.74 6.21 -24.37
C PHE A 240 15.26 6.85 -25.68
N ARG A 241 15.84 7.99 -26.09
CA ARG A 241 15.43 8.67 -27.34
C ARG A 241 15.74 7.85 -28.58
N ILE A 242 16.85 7.10 -28.58
CA ILE A 242 17.19 6.19 -29.67
C ILE A 242 16.16 5.06 -29.77
N ALA A 243 15.84 4.37 -28.67
CA ALA A 243 14.81 3.33 -28.67
C ALA A 243 13.44 3.89 -29.06
N PHE A 244 13.08 5.07 -28.58
CA PHE A 244 11.85 5.76 -28.95
C PHE A 244 11.81 6.11 -30.46
N LYS A 245 12.94 6.54 -31.02
CA LYS A 245 13.07 6.80 -32.46
C LYS A 245 12.97 5.51 -33.27
N ASN A 246 13.55 4.39 -32.82
CA ASN A 246 13.45 3.11 -33.54
C ASN A 246 12.01 2.62 -33.67
N ILE A 247 11.16 2.89 -32.67
CA ILE A 247 9.72 2.60 -32.73
C ILE A 247 9.03 3.47 -33.79
N GLY A 248 9.44 4.74 -33.92
CA GLY A 248 8.90 5.69 -34.91
C GLY A 248 9.43 5.52 -36.34
N ALA A 249 10.73 5.24 -36.52
CA ALA A 249 11.38 5.15 -37.82
C ALA A 249 10.88 3.95 -38.65
N GLY A 250 10.43 2.88 -37.99
CA GLY A 250 9.72 1.79 -38.67
C GLY A 250 8.36 2.21 -39.27
N GLN A 251 7.82 3.38 -38.90
CA GLN A 251 6.56 3.93 -39.41
C GLN A 251 6.74 4.73 -40.72
N ASP A 252 7.95 5.27 -40.98
CA ASP A 252 8.24 6.18 -42.09
C ASP A 252 8.96 5.52 -43.27
N THR A 253 9.71 4.43 -43.05
CA THR A 253 10.49 3.76 -44.12
C THR A 253 9.66 2.97 -45.15
N VAL A 254 8.33 3.04 -45.11
CA VAL A 254 7.44 2.44 -46.13
C VAL A 254 6.79 3.51 -47.03
N GLN A 255 7.03 4.81 -46.79
CA GLN A 255 6.47 5.89 -47.62
C GLN A 255 7.46 6.51 -48.63
N VAL A 256 8.72 6.10 -48.69
CA VAL A 256 9.68 6.70 -49.63
C VAL A 256 9.82 5.84 -50.89
N HIS A 257 8.75 5.84 -51.69
CA HIS A 257 8.82 5.71 -53.15
C HIS A 257 7.75 6.59 -53.81
N HIS A 258 7.73 7.87 -53.46
CA HIS A 258 7.39 8.96 -54.37
C HIS A 258 8.03 10.24 -53.83
N GLY A 259 8.82 10.91 -54.67
CA GLY A 259 9.67 12.01 -54.26
C GLY A 259 8.91 13.27 -53.87
N GLN A 260 9.33 13.89 -52.76
CA GLN A 260 9.68 15.31 -52.67
C GLN A 260 10.25 15.58 -51.27
N GLU A 261 11.28 16.43 -51.22
CA GLU A 261 12.19 16.62 -50.10
C GLU A 261 11.60 17.37 -48.90
N SER A 262 12.15 17.01 -47.74
CA SER A 262 12.34 17.72 -46.48
C SER A 262 11.66 19.08 -46.24
N GLU A 263 10.79 19.12 -45.22
CA GLU A 263 10.73 20.21 -44.21
C GLU A 263 9.95 19.80 -42.94
N ASP A 264 9.07 18.79 -43.00
CA ASP A 264 8.15 18.45 -41.88
C ASP A 264 8.70 17.58 -40.74
N ALA A 265 9.87 16.94 -40.89
CA ALA A 265 10.44 16.08 -39.84
C ALA A 265 10.86 16.84 -38.57
N GLY A 266 11.13 18.14 -38.69
CA GLY A 266 11.50 19.01 -37.57
C GLY A 266 10.31 19.50 -36.74
N ALA A 267 9.12 19.61 -37.34
CA ALA A 267 7.91 20.09 -36.68
C ALA A 267 7.29 19.03 -35.75
N SER A 268 7.27 17.77 -36.20
CA SER A 268 6.76 16.64 -35.39
C SER A 268 7.56 16.47 -34.09
N VAL A 269 8.89 16.42 -34.16
CA VAL A 269 9.77 16.25 -32.98
C VAL A 269 9.64 17.41 -31.98
N ARG A 270 9.34 18.65 -32.43
CA ARG A 270 9.08 19.82 -31.56
C ARG A 270 7.72 19.74 -30.86
N THR A 271 6.68 19.27 -31.55
CA THR A 271 5.33 19.11 -30.96
C THR A 271 5.28 17.94 -29.97
N TYR A 272 6.04 16.86 -30.21
CA TYR A 272 6.15 15.70 -29.30
C TYR A 272 7.03 15.95 -28.07
N GLY A 273 8.01 16.86 -28.15
CA GLY A 273 8.74 17.35 -26.98
C GLY A 273 7.84 18.14 -26.01
N LYS A 274 6.82 18.84 -26.54
CA LYS A 274 5.84 19.57 -25.74
C LYS A 274 4.84 18.63 -25.06
N ALA A 275 4.30 17.62 -25.75
CA ALA A 275 3.37 16.65 -25.14
C ALA A 275 3.98 15.92 -23.91
N MET A 276 5.25 15.52 -23.97
CA MET A 276 5.93 14.88 -22.83
C MET A 276 6.37 15.88 -21.74
N SER A 277 6.58 17.15 -22.10
CA SER A 277 6.79 18.25 -21.15
C SER A 277 5.50 18.71 -20.46
N PHE A 278 4.32 18.33 -20.98
CA PHE A 278 3.03 18.53 -20.29
C PHE A 278 2.64 17.34 -19.43
N VAL A 279 2.94 16.09 -19.82
CA VAL A 279 2.53 14.89 -19.07
C VAL A 279 3.26 14.72 -17.73
N LEU A 280 4.54 15.08 -17.65
CA LEU A 280 5.30 14.97 -16.40
C LEU A 280 4.84 16.00 -15.34
N PRO A 281 4.58 17.28 -15.68
CA PRO A 281 3.89 18.20 -14.79
C PRO A 281 2.42 17.87 -14.58
N PHE A 282 1.68 17.32 -15.54
CA PHE A 282 0.26 16.97 -15.36
C PHE A 282 0.06 15.79 -14.42
N LEU A 283 0.98 14.80 -14.41
CA LEU A 283 1.01 13.74 -13.39
C LEU A 283 1.37 14.30 -12.00
N ILE A 284 2.27 15.28 -11.92
CA ILE A 284 2.62 15.98 -10.66
C ILE A 284 1.49 16.92 -10.21
N CYS A 285 0.77 17.56 -11.13
CA CYS A 285 -0.34 18.49 -10.87
C CYS A 285 -1.63 17.73 -10.53
N SER A 286 -1.85 16.55 -11.11
CA SER A 286 -2.96 15.66 -10.69
C SER A 286 -2.78 15.12 -9.27
N ILE A 287 -1.52 15.07 -8.78
CA ILE A 287 -1.18 14.72 -7.39
C ILE A 287 -1.32 15.94 -6.46
N LEU A 288 -1.25 17.17 -6.99
CA LEU A 288 -1.23 18.43 -6.22
C LEU A 288 -2.49 19.30 -6.38
N SER A 289 -3.45 18.94 -7.24
CA SER A 289 -4.62 19.78 -7.54
C SER A 289 -5.91 18.98 -7.61
N PHE A 290 -6.42 18.60 -6.44
CA PHE A 290 -7.87 18.54 -6.16
C PHE A 290 -8.07 18.86 -4.68
N GLY A 291 -7.83 20.13 -4.34
CA GLY A 291 -8.18 20.72 -3.06
C GLY A 291 -9.01 21.96 -3.31
N GLN A 292 -10.26 21.79 -3.74
CA GLN A 292 -11.30 22.81 -3.62
C GLN A 292 -12.67 22.14 -3.48
N ASP A 293 -13.47 22.70 -2.58
CA ASP A 293 -14.80 22.25 -2.18
C ASP A 293 -15.73 22.03 -3.37
N PHE A 294 -16.37 20.85 -3.41
CA PHE A 294 -17.49 20.61 -4.32
C PHE A 294 -18.80 21.10 -3.68
N PRO A 295 -19.60 21.93 -4.37
CA PRO A 295 -20.89 22.35 -3.86
C PRO A 295 -21.90 21.19 -3.89
N ALA A 296 -22.82 21.22 -2.93
CA ALA A 296 -23.88 20.25 -2.75
C ALA A 296 -24.76 20.12 -4.01
N ALA A 297 -24.74 18.96 -4.66
CA ALA A 297 -25.71 18.63 -5.70
C ALA A 297 -27.06 18.26 -5.07
N ALA A 298 -28.10 18.90 -5.60
CA ALA A 298 -29.48 18.89 -5.15
C ALA A 298 -30.12 17.49 -5.15
N SER A 299 -31.09 17.32 -4.24
CA SER A 299 -31.85 16.09 -4.06
C SER A 299 -32.80 15.86 -5.24
N GLU A 300 -32.70 14.71 -5.89
CA GLU A 300 -33.74 14.23 -6.80
C GLU A 300 -34.25 12.87 -6.28
N ARG A 301 -35.51 12.85 -5.85
CA ARG A 301 -36.20 11.63 -5.40
C ARG A 301 -36.43 10.73 -6.61
N MET A 302 -35.64 9.68 -6.76
CA MET A 302 -35.91 8.65 -7.75
C MET A 302 -37.02 7.72 -7.23
N HIS A 303 -38.24 7.93 -7.69
CA HIS A 303 -39.34 6.98 -7.58
C HIS A 303 -39.03 5.75 -8.44
N ILE A 304 -38.80 4.61 -7.79
CA ILE A 304 -38.69 3.32 -8.46
C ILE A 304 -40.12 2.83 -8.73
N ARG A 305 -40.52 2.79 -10.00
CA ARG A 305 -41.71 2.08 -10.46
C ARG A 305 -41.38 0.60 -10.62
N ASP A 306 -42.19 -0.24 -10.00
CA ASP A 306 -42.21 -1.69 -10.20
C ASP A 306 -42.60 -2.02 -11.65
N ASN A 307 -41.76 -2.77 -12.36
CA ASN A 307 -42.16 -3.49 -13.56
C ASN A 307 -42.26 -4.97 -13.21
N VAL A 308 -43.49 -5.35 -12.84
CA VAL A 308 -43.93 -6.74 -12.76
C VAL A 308 -44.39 -7.14 -14.16
N GLN A 309 -43.64 -8.02 -14.82
CA GLN A 309 -44.18 -9.07 -15.68
C GLN A 309 -43.05 -9.94 -16.22
N ALA A 310 -43.20 -11.26 -16.00
CA ALA A 310 -42.53 -12.41 -16.63
C ALA A 310 -41.80 -13.33 -15.65
N VAL A 311 -42.50 -13.96 -14.69
CA VAL A 311 -41.99 -15.18 -14.02
C VAL A 311 -43.16 -16.05 -13.53
N ASP A 312 -43.75 -16.87 -14.40
CA ASP A 312 -44.79 -17.84 -14.01
C ASP A 312 -44.29 -19.30 -14.03
N GLY A 313 -42.99 -19.51 -13.83
CA GLY A 313 -42.37 -20.86 -13.83
C GLY A 313 -41.29 -21.07 -12.75
N ARG A 314 -41.19 -20.16 -11.78
CA ARG A 314 -40.12 -20.14 -10.75
C ARG A 314 -40.63 -20.12 -9.31
N GLN A 315 -41.95 -20.16 -9.11
CA GLN A 315 -42.57 -20.06 -7.79
C GLN A 315 -42.47 -21.36 -6.97
N ASP A 316 -42.35 -22.53 -7.59
CA ASP A 316 -42.35 -23.80 -6.86
C ASP A 316 -40.98 -24.19 -6.26
N ALA A 317 -39.87 -23.74 -6.85
CA ALA A 317 -38.52 -23.94 -6.28
C ALA A 317 -38.15 -22.90 -5.21
N LEU A 318 -38.74 -21.69 -5.26
CA LEU A 318 -38.54 -20.62 -4.28
C LEU A 318 -39.46 -20.73 -3.05
N SER A 319 -40.52 -21.54 -3.10
CA SER A 319 -41.45 -21.75 -1.99
C SER A 319 -40.91 -22.72 -0.93
N HIS A 320 -40.06 -23.68 -1.31
CA HIS A 320 -39.42 -24.61 -0.37
C HIS A 320 -38.29 -23.97 0.45
N ASP A 321 -37.55 -23.01 -0.13
CA ASP A 321 -36.42 -22.35 0.54
C ASP A 321 -36.87 -21.24 1.53
N ARG A 322 -38.09 -20.71 1.36
CA ARG A 322 -38.67 -19.71 2.29
C ARG A 322 -39.07 -20.27 3.65
N LYS A 323 -39.34 -21.57 3.79
CA LYS A 323 -39.76 -22.19 5.05
C LYS A 323 -38.61 -22.42 6.06
N ASN A 324 -37.36 -22.41 5.60
CA ASN A 324 -36.17 -22.72 6.40
C ASN A 324 -35.23 -21.51 6.61
N MET A 325 -35.70 -20.28 6.39
CA MET A 325 -34.87 -19.10 6.70
C MET A 325 -34.87 -18.77 8.20
N PRO A 326 -33.72 -18.36 8.75
CA PRO A 326 -33.66 -17.91 10.14
C PRO A 326 -34.52 -16.64 10.34
N LYS A 327 -35.04 -16.47 11.56
CA LYS A 327 -35.82 -15.28 11.92
C LYS A 327 -34.94 -14.03 11.82
N VAL A 328 -35.48 -12.97 11.22
CA VAL A 328 -34.81 -11.69 11.01
C VAL A 328 -35.77 -10.54 11.20
N LEU A 329 -35.22 -9.35 11.45
CA LEU A 329 -35.97 -8.11 11.37
C LEU A 329 -36.43 -7.81 9.92
N PRO A 330 -37.54 -7.06 9.77
CA PRO A 330 -37.88 -6.44 8.50
C PRO A 330 -36.72 -5.62 7.94
N ARG A 331 -36.59 -5.58 6.62
CA ARG A 331 -35.46 -4.94 5.95
C ARG A 331 -35.34 -3.45 6.29
N GLU A 332 -36.46 -2.75 6.45
CA GLU A 332 -36.49 -1.33 6.80
C GLU A 332 -36.01 -1.06 8.23
N THR A 333 -36.51 -1.82 9.21
CA THR A 333 -36.06 -1.77 10.61
C THR A 333 -34.58 -2.10 10.74
N ALA A 334 -34.12 -3.15 10.04
CA ALA A 334 -32.69 -3.49 10.00
C ALA A 334 -31.84 -2.38 9.36
N ALA A 335 -32.35 -1.72 8.31
CA ALA A 335 -31.66 -0.58 7.69
C ALA A 335 -31.58 0.64 8.62
N LYS A 336 -32.61 0.90 9.45
CA LYS A 336 -32.56 1.94 10.50
C LYS A 336 -31.53 1.61 11.57
N PHE A 337 -31.41 0.35 11.97
CA PHE A 337 -30.32 -0.10 12.85
C PHE A 337 -28.94 0.13 12.21
N GLY A 338 -28.79 -0.18 10.91
CA GLY A 338 -27.57 0.08 10.13
C GLY A 338 -27.19 1.56 9.98
N ASP A 339 -28.14 2.47 10.22
CA ASP A 339 -27.99 3.93 10.10
C ASP A 339 -27.53 4.60 11.41
N LEU A 340 -27.33 3.82 12.47
CA LEU A 340 -26.72 4.25 13.73
C LEU A 340 -25.21 4.43 13.59
N TYR A 341 -24.62 5.23 14.49
CA TYR A 341 -23.18 5.33 14.65
C TYR A 341 -22.66 4.24 15.59
N VAL A 342 -21.48 3.70 15.30
CA VAL A 342 -20.77 2.75 16.16
C VAL A 342 -19.29 3.08 16.18
N CYS A 343 -18.67 3.00 17.35
CA CYS A 343 -17.21 3.04 17.47
C CYS A 343 -16.64 1.66 17.13
N TYR A 344 -16.14 1.49 15.92
CA TYR A 344 -15.60 0.25 15.39
C TYR A 344 -14.15 0.43 14.93
N ASN A 345 -13.25 -0.44 15.37
CA ASN A 345 -11.81 -0.36 15.10
C ASN A 345 -11.18 1.02 15.40
N GLY A 346 -11.58 1.62 16.53
CA GLY A 346 -11.05 2.91 16.96
C GLY A 346 -11.56 4.11 16.16
N ARG A 347 -12.56 3.98 15.27
CA ARG A 347 -13.21 5.13 14.65
C ARG A 347 -14.72 5.03 14.69
N ILE A 348 -15.38 6.16 14.51
CA ILE A 348 -16.84 6.20 14.37
C ILE A 348 -17.20 5.86 12.92
N ALA A 349 -18.02 4.83 12.75
CA ALA A 349 -18.48 4.32 11.45
C ALA A 349 -20.01 4.11 11.47
N PRO A 350 -20.66 3.98 10.30
CA PRO A 350 -22.02 3.45 10.22
C PRO A 350 -22.08 2.02 10.79
N MET A 351 -23.17 1.71 11.50
CA MET A 351 -23.46 0.35 11.96
C MET A 351 -23.49 -0.67 10.82
N GLN A 352 -23.86 -0.24 9.62
CA GLN A 352 -23.74 -1.03 8.39
C GLN A 352 -22.32 -1.57 8.16
N THR A 353 -21.27 -0.80 8.46
CA THR A 353 -19.88 -1.25 8.31
C THR A 353 -19.58 -2.42 9.24
N LEU A 354 -19.94 -2.29 10.52
CA LEU A 354 -19.80 -3.38 11.49
C LEU A 354 -20.60 -4.62 11.06
N ALA A 355 -21.85 -4.43 10.63
CA ALA A 355 -22.72 -5.53 10.21
C ALA A 355 -22.16 -6.28 8.98
N ARG A 356 -21.67 -5.53 7.99
CA ARG A 356 -21.01 -6.06 6.79
C ARG A 356 -19.77 -6.87 7.17
N ASP A 357 -18.92 -6.32 8.02
CA ASP A 357 -17.66 -6.95 8.44
C ASP A 357 -17.89 -8.20 9.29
N PHE A 358 -18.87 -8.14 10.19
CA PHE A 358 -19.35 -9.29 10.95
C PHE A 358 -19.82 -10.41 10.02
N THR A 359 -20.70 -10.11 9.06
CA THR A 359 -21.23 -11.08 8.09
C THR A 359 -20.12 -11.65 7.21
N MET A 360 -19.20 -10.81 6.74
CA MET A 360 -18.02 -11.20 5.98
C MET A 360 -17.11 -12.13 6.78
N LYS A 361 -16.84 -11.87 8.06
CA LYS A 361 -15.98 -12.71 8.91
C LYS A 361 -16.60 -14.09 9.14
N LEU A 362 -17.91 -14.15 9.39
CA LEU A 362 -18.62 -15.41 9.62
C LEU A 362 -18.77 -16.23 8.34
N TYR A 363 -19.43 -15.66 7.33
CA TYR A 363 -19.89 -16.39 6.14
C TYR A 363 -18.93 -16.28 4.95
N GLY A 364 -18.16 -15.19 4.86
CA GLY A 364 -17.24 -14.91 3.75
C GLY A 364 -17.85 -14.15 2.58
N LYS A 365 -19.11 -13.74 2.68
CA LYS A 365 -19.83 -12.86 1.74
C LYS A 365 -20.55 -11.75 2.52
N PRO A 366 -20.85 -10.59 1.90
CA PRO A 366 -21.48 -9.46 2.59
C PRO A 366 -23.00 -9.65 2.78
N SER A 367 -23.57 -10.74 2.27
CA SER A 367 -24.98 -11.08 2.40
C SER A 367 -25.15 -12.58 2.56
N TYR A 368 -26.27 -12.99 3.13
CA TYR A 368 -26.57 -14.40 3.43
C TYR A 368 -27.96 -14.77 2.91
N ARG A 369 -28.07 -15.69 1.94
CA ARG A 369 -29.34 -16.18 1.37
C ARG A 369 -30.34 -15.05 1.00
N GLY A 370 -29.84 -13.93 0.48
CA GLY A 370 -30.67 -12.75 0.13
C GLY A 370 -30.94 -11.77 1.27
N LEU A 371 -30.53 -12.10 2.51
CA LEU A 371 -30.55 -11.22 3.67
C LEU A 371 -29.39 -10.23 3.62
N THR A 372 -29.68 -9.00 4.02
CA THR A 372 -28.69 -7.93 4.19
C THR A 372 -27.79 -8.20 5.40
N ALA A 373 -26.60 -7.58 5.44
CA ALA A 373 -25.67 -7.77 6.56
C ALA A 373 -26.25 -7.30 7.89
N GLU A 374 -27.04 -6.23 7.85
CA GLU A 374 -27.78 -5.66 8.97
C GLU A 374 -28.81 -6.66 9.52
N GLN A 375 -29.51 -7.39 8.65
CA GLN A 375 -30.43 -8.45 9.06
C GLN A 375 -29.70 -9.65 9.69
N VAL A 376 -28.49 -9.96 9.22
CA VAL A 376 -27.66 -11.01 9.83
C VAL A 376 -27.24 -10.60 11.24
N LEU A 377 -26.65 -9.39 11.39
CA LEU A 377 -26.21 -8.89 12.70
C LEU A 377 -27.38 -8.78 13.69
N THR A 378 -28.47 -8.14 13.29
CA THR A 378 -29.66 -7.99 14.15
C THR A 378 -30.35 -9.33 14.41
N GLY A 379 -30.24 -10.29 13.49
CA GLY A 379 -30.67 -11.66 13.70
C GLY A 379 -29.94 -12.35 14.85
N TRP A 380 -28.61 -12.21 14.93
CA TRP A 380 -27.84 -12.73 16.06
C TRP A 380 -28.15 -12.03 17.38
N ILE A 381 -28.45 -10.73 17.35
CA ILE A 381 -28.76 -9.93 18.55
C ILE A 381 -30.17 -10.28 19.10
N PHE A 382 -31.19 -10.27 18.24
CA PHE A 382 -32.60 -10.38 18.68
C PHE A 382 -33.23 -11.76 18.48
N HIS A 383 -32.63 -12.62 17.66
CA HIS A 383 -33.16 -13.94 17.30
C HIS A 383 -32.12 -15.05 17.47
N TYR A 384 -31.30 -14.97 18.52
CA TYR A 384 -30.22 -15.91 18.83
C TYR A 384 -30.63 -17.39 18.71
N ASP A 385 -31.79 -17.78 19.24
CA ASP A 385 -32.25 -19.18 19.19
C ASP A 385 -32.49 -19.72 17.78
N SER A 386 -32.82 -18.84 16.83
CA SER A 386 -32.94 -19.21 15.43
C SER A 386 -31.57 -19.32 14.77
N TRP A 387 -30.65 -18.41 15.09
CA TRP A 387 -29.35 -18.29 14.41
C TRP A 387 -28.30 -19.28 14.93
N LYS A 388 -28.35 -19.68 16.21
CA LYS A 388 -27.40 -20.65 16.77
C LYS A 388 -27.42 -22.01 16.07
N LYS A 389 -28.55 -22.37 15.44
CA LYS A 389 -28.77 -23.60 14.67
C LYS A 389 -28.40 -23.45 13.19
N GLU A 390 -28.25 -22.23 12.69
CA GLU A 390 -28.05 -21.97 11.27
C GLU A 390 -26.58 -22.24 10.88
N PRO A 391 -26.30 -23.05 9.84
CA PRO A 391 -24.94 -23.31 9.37
C PRO A 391 -24.39 -22.13 8.57
N VAL A 392 -24.01 -21.05 9.26
CA VAL A 392 -23.51 -19.79 8.67
C VAL A 392 -22.00 -19.59 8.87
N ILE A 393 -21.38 -20.28 9.83
CA ILE A 393 -19.98 -20.07 10.22
C ILE A 393 -19.06 -20.85 9.27
N ARG A 394 -18.35 -20.16 8.39
CA ARG A 394 -17.48 -20.80 7.38
C ARG A 394 -16.20 -21.36 8.00
N ILE A 395 -15.96 -22.66 7.86
CA ILE A 395 -14.75 -23.35 8.32
C ILE A 395 -13.90 -23.76 7.11
N LYS A 396 -12.73 -23.12 6.94
CA LYS A 396 -11.87 -23.33 5.76
C LYS A 396 -11.09 -24.64 5.83
N GLU A 397 -10.51 -24.97 6.98
CA GLU A 397 -9.55 -26.07 7.11
C GLU A 397 -10.22 -27.40 7.41
N LYS A 398 -9.74 -28.50 6.83
CA LYS A 398 -10.40 -29.82 6.98
C LYS A 398 -10.24 -30.40 8.38
N SER A 399 -9.10 -30.18 9.04
CA SER A 399 -8.83 -30.65 10.40
C SER A 399 -9.85 -30.11 11.40
N VAL A 400 -10.14 -28.81 11.33
CA VAL A 400 -11.13 -28.14 12.18
C VAL A 400 -12.55 -28.66 11.90
N ARG A 401 -12.91 -28.93 10.64
CA ARG A 401 -14.22 -29.52 10.32
C ARG A 401 -14.40 -30.90 10.94
N LYS A 402 -13.34 -31.72 10.91
CA LYS A 402 -13.34 -33.04 11.55
C LYS A 402 -13.50 -32.92 13.07
N LEU A 403 -12.83 -31.95 13.69
CA LEU A 403 -12.95 -31.67 15.12
C LEU A 403 -14.38 -31.23 15.50
N LEU A 404 -15.00 -30.38 14.69
CA LEU A 404 -16.38 -29.92 14.90
C LEU A 404 -17.42 -31.01 14.57
N GLY A 405 -17.06 -32.03 13.79
CA GLY A 405 -17.96 -33.11 13.36
C GLY A 405 -18.86 -32.72 12.19
N ILE A 406 -18.41 -31.80 11.33
CA ILE A 406 -19.20 -31.31 10.18
C ILE A 406 -18.68 -31.88 8.85
N GLU A 407 -19.59 -32.28 7.97
CA GLU A 407 -19.26 -32.73 6.62
C GLU A 407 -19.11 -31.55 5.63
N GLY A 408 -19.81 -30.45 5.91
CA GLY A 408 -19.86 -29.25 5.07
C GLY A 408 -18.75 -28.23 5.31
N ARG A 409 -18.81 -27.12 4.57
CA ARG A 409 -17.91 -25.95 4.75
C ARG A 409 -18.43 -24.93 5.77
N TYR A 410 -19.63 -25.13 6.30
CA TYR A 410 -20.27 -24.24 7.24
C TYR A 410 -20.71 -25.01 8.48
N ALA A 411 -20.44 -24.43 9.63
CA ALA A 411 -20.85 -24.89 10.95
C ALA A 411 -21.98 -23.99 11.48
N SER A 412 -22.85 -24.57 12.29
CA SER A 412 -23.70 -23.85 13.23
C SER A 412 -22.93 -23.51 14.50
N LEU A 413 -23.48 -22.66 15.35
CA LEU A 413 -22.87 -22.38 16.65
C LEU A 413 -22.91 -23.62 17.57
N LEU A 414 -23.94 -24.46 17.43
CA LEU A 414 -24.07 -25.70 18.20
C LEU A 414 -22.97 -26.71 17.89
N ASP A 415 -22.43 -26.70 16.67
CA ASP A 415 -21.36 -27.64 16.28
C ASP A 415 -20.05 -27.40 17.05
N PHE A 416 -19.87 -26.21 17.65
CA PHE A 416 -18.73 -25.89 18.50
C PHE A 416 -18.81 -26.56 19.88
N PHE A 417 -19.95 -27.15 20.23
CA PHE A 417 -20.14 -27.84 21.49
C PHE A 417 -20.34 -29.33 21.28
N THR A 418 -19.92 -30.12 22.26
CA THR A 418 -20.28 -31.54 22.37
C THR A 418 -21.70 -31.70 22.91
N GLY A 419 -22.27 -32.91 22.84
CA GLY A 419 -23.59 -33.20 23.45
C GLY A 419 -23.66 -32.93 24.96
N ASN A 420 -22.50 -32.79 25.63
CA ASN A 420 -22.39 -32.47 27.05
C ASN A 420 -22.06 -30.98 27.31
N ASN A 421 -22.30 -30.09 26.33
CA ASN A 421 -21.98 -28.65 26.39
C ASN A 421 -20.49 -28.29 26.59
N VAL A 422 -19.57 -29.22 26.35
CA VAL A 422 -18.12 -28.92 26.37
C VAL A 422 -17.73 -28.25 25.05
N TYR A 423 -17.04 -27.10 25.12
CA TYR A 423 -16.54 -26.39 23.95
C TYR A 423 -15.40 -27.16 23.28
N LYS A 424 -15.51 -27.41 21.97
CA LYS A 424 -14.60 -28.32 21.23
C LYS A 424 -13.27 -27.67 20.82
N LEU A 425 -13.18 -26.34 20.82
CA LEU A 425 -11.96 -25.61 20.41
C LEU A 425 -11.11 -25.13 21.59
N ASP A 426 -11.48 -25.47 22.83
CA ASP A 426 -10.64 -25.31 24.03
C ASP A 426 -9.59 -26.43 24.09
N VAL A 427 -8.67 -26.41 23.12
CA VAL A 427 -7.61 -27.42 22.93
C VAL A 427 -6.26 -26.72 22.89
N ASP A 428 -5.25 -27.32 23.52
CA ASP A 428 -3.90 -26.78 23.49
C ASP A 428 -3.44 -26.65 22.04
N HIS A 429 -3.16 -25.42 21.63
CA HIS A 429 -2.79 -25.07 20.27
C HIS A 429 -1.46 -25.73 19.85
N HIS A 430 -0.67 -26.20 20.82
CA HIS A 430 0.56 -26.96 20.58
C HIS A 430 0.31 -28.42 20.15
N ASP A 431 -0.88 -28.97 20.35
CA ASP A 431 -1.25 -30.35 19.95
C ASP A 431 -1.45 -30.50 18.42
N PHE A 432 -1.57 -29.38 17.70
CA PHE A 432 -1.74 -29.39 16.25
C PHE A 432 -0.40 -29.41 15.52
N GLN A 433 -0.13 -30.52 14.82
CA GLN A 433 1.00 -30.60 13.90
C GLN A 433 0.79 -29.65 12.70
N GLY A 434 1.61 -28.61 12.63
CA GLY A 434 1.66 -27.66 11.51
C GLY A 434 1.02 -26.30 11.81
N GLU A 435 1.78 -25.24 11.55
CA GLU A 435 1.40 -23.84 11.79
C GLU A 435 0.07 -23.43 11.13
N GLN A 436 -0.26 -24.03 9.99
CA GLN A 436 -1.52 -23.77 9.29
C GLN A 436 -2.75 -24.28 10.07
N SER A 437 -2.66 -25.47 10.67
CA SER A 437 -3.74 -26.04 11.47
C SER A 437 -3.98 -25.21 12.73
N ARG A 438 -2.90 -24.78 13.39
CA ARG A 438 -2.94 -23.90 14.57
C ARG A 438 -3.65 -22.58 14.26
N LYS A 439 -3.24 -21.90 13.18
CA LYS A 439 -3.90 -20.67 12.70
C LYS A 439 -5.37 -20.89 12.36
N ALA A 440 -5.73 -22.04 11.79
CA ALA A 440 -7.10 -22.34 11.41
C ALA A 440 -8.03 -22.55 12.63
N VAL A 441 -7.52 -23.15 13.71
CA VAL A 441 -8.25 -23.29 14.98
C VAL A 441 -8.49 -21.91 15.58
N MET A 442 -7.44 -21.08 15.73
CA MET A 442 -7.56 -19.71 16.23
C MET A 442 -8.56 -18.88 15.41
N GLN A 443 -8.49 -18.93 14.08
CA GLN A 443 -9.44 -18.22 13.21
C GLN A 443 -10.89 -18.70 13.36
N SER A 444 -11.10 -19.96 13.73
CA SER A 444 -12.43 -20.52 13.94
C SER A 444 -12.97 -20.12 15.32
N ASP A 445 -12.12 -20.15 16.34
CA ASP A 445 -12.40 -19.66 17.68
C ASP A 445 -12.74 -18.16 17.69
N GLU A 446 -11.99 -17.34 16.95
CA GLU A 446 -12.28 -15.92 16.77
C GLU A 446 -13.70 -15.66 16.24
N LYS A 447 -14.24 -16.52 15.37
CA LYS A 447 -15.60 -16.36 14.84
C LYS A 447 -16.64 -16.64 15.91
N PHE A 448 -16.41 -17.66 16.73
CA PHE A 448 -17.23 -17.96 17.90
C PHE A 448 -17.22 -16.78 18.89
N ASN A 449 -16.04 -16.24 19.18
CA ASN A 449 -15.88 -15.09 20.08
C ASN A 449 -16.61 -13.85 19.54
N VAL A 450 -16.51 -13.57 18.24
CA VAL A 450 -17.22 -12.43 17.63
C VAL A 450 -18.75 -12.59 17.69
N ILE A 451 -19.29 -13.80 17.51
CA ILE A 451 -20.73 -14.06 17.71
C ILE A 451 -21.10 -13.82 19.17
N SER A 452 -20.31 -14.37 20.10
CA SER A 452 -20.54 -14.23 21.54
C SER A 452 -20.52 -12.76 21.96
N MET A 453 -19.58 -11.96 21.44
CA MET A 453 -19.51 -10.51 21.66
C MET A 453 -20.72 -9.76 21.10
N ALA A 454 -21.22 -10.16 19.93
CA ALA A 454 -22.43 -9.56 19.34
C ALA A 454 -23.67 -9.85 20.21
N CYS A 455 -23.84 -11.09 20.66
CA CYS A 455 -24.97 -11.51 21.49
C CYS A 455 -24.92 -10.93 22.91
N ALA A 456 -23.72 -10.83 23.49
CA ALA A 456 -23.51 -10.18 24.78
C ALA A 456 -23.66 -8.64 24.71
N GLY A 457 -23.66 -8.07 23.50
CA GLY A 457 -23.70 -6.63 23.27
C GLY A 457 -22.35 -5.92 23.39
N SER A 458 -21.27 -6.61 23.76
CA SER A 458 -19.93 -6.01 23.88
C SER A 458 -19.35 -5.51 22.55
N LEU A 459 -19.85 -6.04 21.43
CA LEU A 459 -19.51 -5.55 20.09
C LEU A 459 -20.16 -4.19 19.77
N LEU A 460 -21.24 -3.81 20.45
CA LEU A 460 -22.08 -2.66 20.15
C LEU A 460 -21.65 -1.41 20.94
N LYS A 461 -20.48 -0.85 20.62
CA LYS A 461 -20.04 0.44 21.17
C LYS A 461 -20.81 1.60 20.54
N ILE A 462 -22.07 1.76 20.93
CA ILE A 462 -23.04 2.70 20.33
C ILE A 462 -23.47 3.83 21.27
N PHE A 463 -23.05 3.80 22.54
CA PHE A 463 -23.44 4.81 23.52
C PHE A 463 -22.29 5.79 23.80
N PRO A 464 -22.27 6.98 23.18
CA PRO A 464 -21.32 8.00 23.54
C PRO A 464 -21.62 8.59 24.92
N TYR A 465 -20.56 8.95 25.64
CA TYR A 465 -20.59 9.67 26.90
C TYR A 465 -19.45 10.70 26.91
N ALA A 466 -19.80 11.95 27.18
CA ALA A 466 -18.83 13.04 27.33
C ALA A 466 -18.55 13.24 28.82
N THR A 467 -17.30 13.04 29.23
CA THR A 467 -16.88 13.25 30.62
C THR A 467 -16.84 14.75 30.92
N ALA A 468 -17.25 15.16 32.12
CA ALA A 468 -17.19 16.57 32.55
C ALA A 468 -15.76 17.03 32.90
N ASP A 469 -14.84 16.09 33.10
CA ASP A 469 -13.45 16.34 33.48
C ASP A 469 -12.60 16.69 32.26
N SER A 470 -12.20 17.96 32.17
CA SER A 470 -11.35 18.50 31.11
C SER A 470 -9.90 17.98 31.15
N SER A 471 -9.51 17.21 32.17
CA SER A 471 -8.16 16.64 32.30
C SER A 471 -7.98 15.30 31.58
N GLN A 472 -9.05 14.64 31.12
CA GLN A 472 -8.96 13.41 30.35
C GLN A 472 -8.67 13.70 28.86
N ALA A 473 -7.64 13.06 28.31
CA ALA A 473 -7.19 13.22 26.92
C ALA A 473 -8.23 12.85 25.83
N VAL A 474 -9.35 12.19 26.18
CA VAL A 474 -10.41 11.80 25.23
C VAL A 474 -11.75 12.40 25.68
N PRO A 475 -12.30 13.42 24.97
CA PRO A 475 -13.48 14.17 25.44
C PRO A 475 -14.79 13.38 25.35
N VAL A 476 -14.88 12.36 24.48
CA VAL A 476 -16.06 11.51 24.32
C VAL A 476 -15.64 10.04 24.23
N ARG A 477 -16.14 9.21 25.12
CA ARG A 477 -15.92 7.75 25.13
C ARG A 477 -17.17 7.01 24.68
N TRP A 478 -16.99 5.92 23.94
CA TRP A 478 -18.09 5.10 23.42
C TRP A 478 -18.17 3.78 24.19
N PHE A 479 -19.32 3.51 24.76
CA PHE A 479 -19.58 2.34 25.58
C PHE A 479 -20.50 1.35 24.89
N SER A 480 -20.28 0.08 25.19
CA SER A 480 -21.21 -1.01 24.93
C SER A 480 -22.13 -1.27 26.14
N PRO A 481 -23.30 -1.89 25.95
CA PRO A 481 -24.14 -2.35 27.07
C PRO A 481 -23.44 -3.29 28.05
N ALA A 482 -22.37 -3.97 27.62
CA ALA A 482 -21.63 -4.94 28.41
C ALA A 482 -20.40 -4.33 29.12
N ASP A 483 -19.96 -3.14 28.74
CA ASP A 483 -18.75 -2.52 29.28
C ASP A 483 -18.92 -2.15 30.77
N ASN A 484 -17.80 -1.99 31.46
CA ASN A 484 -17.79 -1.36 32.79
C ASN A 484 -17.99 0.14 32.59
N LEU A 485 -19.12 0.65 33.08
CA LEU A 485 -19.47 2.06 32.95
C LEU A 485 -18.79 2.89 34.05
N PRO A 486 -18.43 4.15 33.77
CA PRO A 486 -17.84 5.05 34.77
C PRO A 486 -18.76 5.22 35.99
N LEU A 487 -18.16 5.28 37.19
CA LEU A 487 -18.89 5.42 38.45
C LEU A 487 -19.51 6.82 38.63
N ASP A 488 -18.96 7.81 37.94
CA ASP A 488 -19.39 9.21 37.90
C ASP A 488 -20.51 9.47 36.87
N MET A 489 -20.91 8.46 36.09
CA MET A 489 -22.00 8.58 35.12
C MET A 489 -23.36 8.83 35.81
N PRO A 490 -24.15 9.81 35.36
CA PRO A 490 -25.52 10.04 35.86
C PRO A 490 -26.38 8.77 35.80
N SER A 491 -27.19 8.53 36.84
CA SER A 491 -27.94 7.27 36.98
C SER A 491 -28.94 7.02 35.86
N ASP A 492 -29.56 8.07 35.32
CA ASP A 492 -30.48 8.01 34.18
C ASP A 492 -29.76 7.54 32.90
N GLN A 493 -28.57 8.08 32.62
CA GLN A 493 -27.73 7.66 31.51
C GLN A 493 -27.21 6.23 31.70
N TRP A 494 -26.80 5.88 32.91
CA TRP A 494 -26.35 4.52 33.23
C TRP A 494 -27.46 3.49 32.95
N ILE A 495 -28.68 3.77 33.40
CA ILE A 495 -29.85 2.91 33.14
C ILE A 495 -30.16 2.88 31.64
N PHE A 496 -30.09 4.01 30.95
CA PHE A 496 -30.29 4.08 29.50
C PHE A 496 -29.32 3.16 28.76
N VAL A 497 -28.01 3.25 29.01
CA VAL A 497 -26.98 2.42 28.36
C VAL A 497 -27.22 0.92 28.61
N ARG A 498 -27.60 0.55 29.84
CA ARG A 498 -27.81 -0.87 30.21
C ARG A 498 -29.12 -1.45 29.68
N LYS A 499 -30.22 -0.69 29.69
CA LYS A 499 -31.57 -1.22 29.39
C LYS A 499 -32.06 -0.93 27.98
N PHE A 500 -31.47 0.02 27.25
CA PHE A 500 -31.98 0.43 25.94
C PHE A 500 -32.14 -0.73 24.96
N MET A 501 -31.12 -1.59 24.85
CA MET A 501 -31.17 -2.75 23.95
C MET A 501 -32.22 -3.78 24.37
N SER A 502 -32.52 -3.91 25.67
CA SER A 502 -33.61 -4.76 26.16
C SER A 502 -34.98 -4.23 25.74
N PHE A 503 -35.20 -2.90 25.77
CA PHE A 503 -36.45 -2.30 25.28
C PHE A 503 -36.64 -2.49 23.77
N VAL A 504 -35.56 -2.33 22.99
CA VAL A 504 -35.61 -2.64 21.55
C VAL A 504 -35.91 -4.13 21.34
N GLY A 505 -35.25 -5.01 22.10
CA GLY A 505 -35.50 -6.45 22.04
C GLY A 505 -36.94 -6.84 22.41
N GLU A 506 -37.54 -6.17 23.40
CA GLU A 506 -38.93 -6.36 23.80
C GLU A 506 -39.89 -5.98 22.66
N ALA A 507 -39.74 -4.78 22.08
CA ALA A 507 -40.54 -4.34 20.94
C ALA A 507 -40.42 -5.30 19.74
N VAL A 508 -39.20 -5.77 19.45
CA VAL A 508 -38.94 -6.78 18.40
C VAL A 508 -39.65 -8.11 18.72
N SER A 509 -39.61 -8.56 19.97
CA SER A 509 -40.25 -9.81 20.40
C SER A 509 -41.78 -9.76 20.25
N MET A 510 -42.37 -8.58 20.52
CA MET A 510 -43.80 -8.30 20.35
C MET A 510 -44.18 -8.00 18.88
N LYS A 511 -43.22 -8.04 17.94
CA LYS A 511 -43.37 -7.68 16.53
C LYS A 511 -43.86 -6.24 16.30
N LYS A 512 -43.62 -5.34 17.27
CA LYS A 512 -43.96 -3.93 17.21
C LYS A 512 -42.81 -3.14 16.60
N TYR A 513 -42.60 -3.31 15.29
CA TYR A 513 -41.43 -2.75 14.61
C TYR A 513 -41.46 -1.21 14.55
N ASP A 514 -42.63 -0.58 14.54
CA ASP A 514 -42.74 0.89 14.61
C ASP A 514 -42.22 1.45 15.94
N GLU A 515 -42.48 0.76 17.06
CA GLU A 515 -41.95 1.12 18.37
C GLU A 515 -40.41 0.94 18.41
N ALA A 516 -39.91 -0.17 17.85
CA ALA A 516 -38.47 -0.41 17.73
C ALA A 516 -37.79 0.69 16.88
N ASP A 517 -38.38 1.05 15.75
CA ASP A 517 -37.90 2.11 14.86
C ASP A 517 -37.86 3.47 15.57
N ALA A 518 -38.88 3.79 16.37
CA ALA A 518 -38.92 5.02 17.17
C ALA A 518 -37.82 5.05 18.24
N LEU A 519 -37.56 3.91 18.91
CA LEU A 519 -36.45 3.79 19.88
C LEU A 519 -35.10 4.00 19.20
N LEU A 520 -34.86 3.35 18.05
CA LEU A 520 -33.62 3.52 17.28
C LEU A 520 -33.43 4.98 16.83
N GLY A 521 -34.51 5.67 16.45
CA GLY A 521 -34.50 7.10 16.18
C GLY A 521 -34.04 7.93 17.38
N LYS A 522 -34.58 7.65 18.57
CA LYS A 522 -34.16 8.32 19.82
C LYS A 522 -32.69 8.07 20.16
N LEU A 523 -32.17 6.87 19.92
CA LEU A 523 -30.75 6.60 20.10
C LEU A 523 -29.89 7.42 19.14
N LYS A 524 -30.30 7.55 17.88
CA LYS A 524 -29.59 8.37 16.90
C LYS A 524 -29.58 9.85 17.29
N GLU A 525 -30.70 10.37 17.77
CA GLU A 525 -30.79 11.73 18.31
C GLU A 525 -29.89 11.93 19.54
N TYR A 526 -29.85 10.94 20.45
CA TYR A 526 -28.92 10.92 21.58
C TYR A 526 -27.45 10.97 21.11
N GLN A 527 -27.08 10.16 20.12
CA GLN A 527 -25.73 10.15 19.54
C GLN A 527 -25.35 11.52 18.95
N LEU A 528 -26.27 12.15 18.21
CA LEU A 528 -26.05 13.48 17.62
C LEU A 528 -25.90 14.56 18.69
N LYS A 529 -26.69 14.50 19.76
CA LYS A 529 -26.65 15.47 20.86
C LYS A 529 -25.37 15.34 21.70
N THR A 530 -24.96 14.12 22.03
CA THR A 530 -23.83 13.88 22.95
C THR A 530 -22.48 13.89 22.24
N ALA A 531 -22.39 13.37 21.01
CA ALA A 531 -21.12 13.23 20.28
C ALA A 531 -20.99 14.15 19.06
N GLY A 532 -21.88 15.14 18.90
CA GLY A 532 -21.98 15.96 17.67
C GLY A 532 -20.66 16.56 17.17
N SER A 533 -19.73 16.94 18.06
CA SER A 533 -18.42 17.49 17.70
C SER A 533 -17.42 16.47 17.15
N VAL A 534 -17.66 15.17 17.39
CA VAL A 534 -16.74 14.06 17.09
C VAL A 534 -17.26 13.20 15.93
N LEU A 535 -18.57 13.28 15.63
CA LEU A 535 -19.19 12.49 14.57
C LEU A 535 -18.64 12.84 13.17
N PRO A 536 -18.54 11.86 12.24
CA PRO A 536 -18.17 12.14 10.87
C PRO A 536 -19.23 13.02 10.20
N SER A 537 -18.81 13.87 9.25
CA SER A 537 -19.74 14.72 8.51
C SER A 537 -20.78 13.86 7.76
N GLY A 538 -21.98 14.42 7.55
CA GLY A 538 -23.05 13.70 6.87
C GLY A 538 -22.71 13.27 5.43
N SER A 539 -21.74 13.92 4.78
CA SER A 539 -21.21 13.45 3.49
C SER A 539 -20.31 12.22 3.65
N ARG A 540 -19.39 12.22 4.63
CA ARG A 540 -18.52 11.07 4.92
C ARG A 540 -19.31 9.83 5.32
N PHE A 541 -20.32 10.00 6.17
CA PHE A 541 -21.20 8.92 6.58
C PHE A 541 -21.94 8.29 5.39
N ARG A 542 -22.51 9.12 4.48
CA ARG A 542 -23.17 8.62 3.25
C ARG A 542 -22.19 7.99 2.27
N ALA A 543 -20.99 8.55 2.12
CA ALA A 543 -19.95 8.01 1.25
C ALA A 543 -19.51 6.61 1.71
N GLU A 544 -19.37 6.39 3.02
CA GLU A 544 -19.02 5.07 3.56
C GLU A 544 -20.13 4.05 3.31
N ARG A 545 -21.39 4.44 3.49
CA ARG A 545 -22.53 3.57 3.17
C ARG A 545 -22.55 3.19 1.68
N LEU A 546 -22.32 4.16 0.79
CA LEU A 546 -22.23 3.89 -0.64
C LEU A 546 -21.03 2.98 -0.99
N TYR A 547 -19.87 3.23 -0.39
CA TYR A 547 -18.68 2.40 -0.55
C TYR A 547 -18.95 0.94 -0.12
N ASN A 548 -19.64 0.75 1.00
CA ASN A 548 -20.03 -0.57 1.49
C ASN A 548 -20.97 -1.31 0.51
N MET A 549 -21.84 -0.59 -0.20
CA MET A 549 -22.76 -1.15 -1.19
C MET A 549 -22.06 -1.58 -2.49
N LEU A 550 -21.00 -0.87 -2.93
CA LEU A 550 -20.23 -1.25 -4.13
C LEU A 550 -19.55 -2.62 -3.96
N GLY A 551 -19.29 -3.03 -2.71
CA GLY A 551 -18.80 -4.37 -2.41
C GLY A 551 -17.33 -4.57 -2.78
N ARG A 552 -16.94 -5.82 -3.02
CA ARG A 552 -15.55 -6.20 -3.31
C ARG A 552 -15.34 -6.25 -4.83
N PRO A 553 -14.20 -5.75 -5.37
CA PRO A 553 -13.96 -5.66 -6.81
C PRO A 553 -13.61 -7.01 -7.48
N MET A 554 -14.18 -8.12 -6.99
CA MET A 554 -13.88 -9.47 -7.48
C MET A 554 -14.44 -9.73 -8.89
N PRO A 555 -15.70 -9.35 -9.21
CA PRO A 555 -16.19 -9.45 -10.59
C PRO A 555 -15.33 -8.68 -11.58
N GLU A 556 -14.92 -7.46 -11.23
CA GLU A 556 -14.09 -6.57 -12.03
C GLU A 556 -12.71 -7.19 -12.26
N ALA A 557 -12.11 -7.78 -11.23
CA ALA A 557 -10.87 -8.55 -11.35
C ALA A 557 -10.99 -9.69 -12.37
N MET A 558 -12.04 -10.51 -12.25
CA MET A 558 -12.26 -11.66 -13.16
C MET A 558 -12.55 -11.22 -14.60
N LEU A 559 -13.36 -10.17 -14.78
CA LEU A 559 -13.66 -9.60 -16.09
C LEU A 559 -12.41 -9.05 -16.76
N CYS A 560 -11.58 -8.31 -16.03
CA CYS A 560 -10.32 -7.77 -16.55
C CYS A 560 -9.34 -8.87 -16.92
N LEU A 561 -9.17 -9.89 -16.07
CA LEU A 561 -8.30 -11.02 -16.36
C LEU A 561 -8.77 -11.79 -17.60
N THR A 562 -10.06 -12.10 -17.67
CA THR A 562 -10.64 -12.85 -18.79
C THR A 562 -10.50 -12.07 -20.09
N ALA A 563 -10.92 -10.79 -20.11
CA ALA A 563 -10.77 -9.92 -21.28
C ALA A 563 -9.29 -9.75 -21.67
N GLY A 564 -8.41 -9.54 -20.70
CA GLY A 564 -6.98 -9.38 -20.90
C GLY A 564 -6.32 -10.62 -21.52
N ILE A 565 -6.64 -11.82 -21.03
CA ILE A 565 -6.14 -13.09 -21.59
C ILE A 565 -6.67 -13.31 -23.00
N LEU A 566 -7.96 -13.08 -23.25
CA LEU A 566 -8.56 -13.21 -24.58
C LEU A 566 -7.91 -12.24 -25.58
N LEU A 567 -7.72 -10.97 -25.18
CA LEU A 567 -7.01 -9.99 -25.99
C LEU A 567 -5.56 -10.40 -26.20
N PHE A 568 -4.86 -10.91 -25.18
CA PHE A 568 -3.48 -11.37 -25.28
C PHE A 568 -3.35 -12.48 -26.32
N VAL A 569 -4.20 -13.50 -26.25
CA VAL A 569 -4.24 -14.61 -27.22
C VAL A 569 -4.59 -14.09 -28.62
N PHE A 570 -5.58 -13.20 -28.73
CA PHE A 570 -5.95 -12.57 -30.00
C PHE A 570 -4.77 -11.84 -30.64
N TYR A 571 -4.04 -11.01 -29.88
CA TYR A 571 -2.86 -10.30 -30.37
C TYR A 571 -1.73 -11.27 -30.74
N CYS A 572 -1.48 -12.32 -29.96
CA CYS A 572 -0.51 -13.36 -30.32
C CYS A 572 -0.84 -14.06 -31.65
N ILE A 573 -2.10 -14.48 -31.84
CA ILE A 573 -2.55 -15.10 -33.09
C ILE A 573 -2.38 -14.13 -34.26
N ARG A 574 -2.81 -12.88 -34.10
CA ARG A 574 -2.71 -11.82 -35.12
C ARG A 574 -1.26 -11.52 -35.51
N LEU A 575 -0.35 -11.47 -34.54
CA LEU A 575 1.08 -11.28 -34.80
C LEU A 575 1.70 -12.48 -35.52
N SER A 576 1.19 -13.69 -35.30
CA SER A 576 1.70 -14.94 -35.87
C SER A 576 1.12 -15.33 -37.24
N SER A 577 0.08 -14.66 -37.75
CA SER A 577 -0.54 -15.04 -39.03
C SER A 577 0.21 -14.46 -40.23
N ALA A 578 0.54 -15.32 -41.20
CA ALA A 578 1.45 -15.05 -42.33
C ALA A 578 1.01 -13.93 -43.30
N GLN A 579 -0.24 -13.46 -43.25
CA GLN A 579 -0.71 -12.30 -44.04
C GLN A 579 -0.08 -10.96 -43.60
N PHE A 580 0.54 -10.92 -42.43
CA PHE A 580 1.18 -9.71 -41.87
C PHE A 580 2.61 -9.47 -42.32
N GLY A 581 3.20 -10.35 -43.14
CA GLY A 581 4.58 -10.23 -43.62
C GLY A 581 4.83 -9.10 -44.64
N ARG A 582 3.78 -8.47 -45.19
CA ARG A 582 3.90 -7.43 -46.24
C ARG A 582 3.44 -6.02 -45.82
N HIS A 583 2.69 -5.88 -44.73
CA HIS A 583 2.23 -4.58 -44.20
C HIS A 583 2.38 -4.52 -42.68
N ASP A 584 2.78 -3.35 -42.19
CA ASP A 584 3.23 -3.13 -40.81
C ASP A 584 2.18 -3.57 -39.76
N PRO A 585 2.49 -4.53 -38.87
CA PRO A 585 1.47 -5.20 -38.08
C PRO A 585 0.69 -4.35 -37.10
N VAL A 586 1.32 -3.28 -36.64
CA VAL A 586 0.73 -2.33 -35.71
C VAL A 586 -0.23 -1.38 -36.45
N ARG A 587 0.00 -1.13 -37.75
CA ARG A 587 -0.69 -0.12 -38.54
C ARG A 587 -2.04 -0.60 -39.11
N SER A 588 -2.19 -1.88 -39.44
CA SER A 588 -3.49 -2.44 -39.88
C SER A 588 -4.48 -2.66 -38.72
N VAL A 589 -3.95 -2.84 -37.50
CA VAL A 589 -4.78 -2.83 -36.28
C VAL A 589 -5.22 -1.39 -35.95
N LEU A 590 -4.38 -0.40 -36.24
CA LEU A 590 -4.68 1.04 -36.08
C LEU A 590 -5.52 1.65 -37.21
N SER A 591 -5.68 1.00 -38.37
CA SER A 591 -6.57 1.50 -39.43
C SER A 591 -8.02 1.28 -39.02
N GLY A 592 -8.68 2.33 -38.54
CA GLY A 592 -10.03 2.32 -37.94
C GLY A 592 -11.18 1.85 -38.84
N GLN A 593 -10.91 1.32 -40.04
CA GLN A 593 -11.89 0.75 -40.96
C GLN A 593 -11.94 -0.80 -40.91
N SER A 594 -11.05 -1.45 -40.14
CA SER A 594 -11.06 -2.91 -39.96
C SER A 594 -11.78 -3.31 -38.66
N ALA A 595 -12.33 -4.53 -38.60
CA ALA A 595 -12.91 -5.08 -37.37
C ALA A 595 -11.96 -5.05 -36.16
N ALA A 596 -10.63 -5.06 -36.41
CA ALA A 596 -9.61 -4.93 -35.38
C ALA A 596 -9.48 -3.49 -34.84
N GLY A 597 -9.65 -2.47 -35.69
CA GLY A 597 -9.67 -1.07 -35.26
C GLY A 597 -10.89 -0.75 -34.40
N HIS A 598 -12.07 -1.25 -34.77
CA HIS A 598 -13.27 -1.14 -33.92
C HIS A 598 -13.08 -1.82 -32.56
N LEU A 599 -12.46 -3.01 -32.53
CA LEU A 599 -12.14 -3.69 -31.28
C LEU A 599 -11.21 -2.85 -30.40
N GLN A 600 -10.17 -2.21 -30.94
CA GLN A 600 -9.26 -1.36 -30.16
C GLN A 600 -9.97 -0.17 -29.53
N VAL A 601 -10.86 0.49 -30.29
CA VAL A 601 -11.65 1.62 -29.79
C VAL A 601 -12.63 1.14 -28.71
N ALA A 602 -13.31 0.02 -28.91
CA ALA A 602 -14.20 -0.56 -27.91
C ALA A 602 -13.45 -0.90 -26.61
N VAL A 603 -12.29 -1.55 -26.71
CA VAL A 603 -11.43 -1.86 -25.58
C VAL A 603 -10.95 -0.59 -24.88
N PHE A 604 -10.61 0.47 -25.62
CA PHE A 604 -10.27 1.78 -25.05
C PHE A 604 -11.45 2.40 -24.27
N VAL A 605 -12.67 2.38 -24.83
CA VAL A 605 -13.86 2.88 -24.14
C VAL A 605 -14.09 2.11 -22.84
N ILE A 606 -13.95 0.78 -22.86
CA ILE A 606 -14.04 -0.06 -21.65
C ILE A 606 -12.94 0.31 -20.65
N SER A 607 -11.70 0.52 -21.09
CA SER A 607 -10.60 0.96 -20.23
C SER A 607 -10.91 2.29 -19.54
N VAL A 608 -11.51 3.25 -20.25
CA VAL A 608 -11.89 4.55 -19.68
C VAL A 608 -13.03 4.40 -18.67
N ILE A 609 -14.06 3.61 -18.98
CA ILE A 609 -15.17 3.35 -18.03
C ILE A 609 -14.62 2.71 -16.74
N LEU A 610 -13.75 1.71 -16.87
CA LEU A 610 -13.14 1.05 -15.72
C LEU A 610 -12.22 2.00 -14.94
N LEU A 611 -11.46 2.85 -15.63
CA LEU A 611 -10.63 3.87 -14.98
C LEU A 611 -11.48 4.85 -14.16
N LEU A 612 -12.61 5.32 -14.70
CA LEU A 612 -13.54 6.19 -13.98
C LEU A 612 -14.16 5.49 -12.78
N TYR A 613 -14.54 4.22 -12.93
CA TYR A 613 -15.05 3.40 -11.81
C TYR A 613 -14.01 3.25 -10.70
N LEU A 614 -12.77 2.86 -11.03
CA LEU A 614 -11.69 2.72 -10.04
C LEU A 614 -11.38 4.07 -9.37
N THR A 615 -11.38 5.17 -10.15
CA THR A 615 -11.20 6.53 -9.62
C THR A 615 -12.30 6.86 -8.61
N PHE A 616 -13.56 6.56 -8.92
CA PHE A 616 -14.69 6.78 -8.03
C PHE A 616 -14.59 5.97 -6.72
N VAL A 617 -14.24 4.68 -6.80
CA VAL A 617 -14.07 3.81 -5.62
C VAL A 617 -12.93 4.30 -4.73
N ILE A 618 -11.78 4.65 -5.33
CA ILE A 618 -10.62 5.19 -4.59
C ILE A 618 -10.96 6.54 -3.96
N ALA A 619 -11.66 7.42 -4.68
CA ALA A 619 -12.08 8.73 -4.17
C ALA A 619 -13.07 8.61 -3.00
N LEU A 620 -14.03 7.68 -3.08
CA LEU A 620 -14.92 7.37 -1.96
C LEU A 620 -14.12 6.91 -0.73
N ARG A 621 -13.18 5.99 -0.93
CA ARG A 621 -12.36 5.48 0.18
C ARG A 621 -11.49 6.59 0.80
N TRP A 622 -10.88 7.44 -0.01
CA TRP A 622 -10.12 8.60 0.46
C TRP A 622 -11.01 9.55 1.28
N HIS A 623 -12.20 9.90 0.77
CA HIS A 623 -13.11 10.80 1.50
C HIS A 623 -13.53 10.23 2.86
N VAL A 624 -13.74 8.91 2.95
CA VAL A 624 -14.13 8.22 4.18
C VAL A 624 -12.96 8.09 5.17
N SER A 625 -11.76 7.72 4.68
CA SER A 625 -10.58 7.53 5.55
C SER A 625 -9.96 8.86 6.02
N GLY A 626 -10.17 9.95 5.29
CA GLY A 626 -9.57 11.25 5.58
C GLY A 626 -8.11 11.37 5.15
N HIS A 627 -7.55 10.37 4.46
CA HIS A 627 -6.18 10.35 3.96
C HIS A 627 -6.10 9.61 2.61
N VAL A 628 -5.00 9.81 1.88
CA VAL A 628 -4.78 9.11 0.61
C VAL A 628 -4.75 7.59 0.85
N PRO A 629 -5.53 6.78 0.12
CA PRO A 629 -5.61 5.34 0.36
C PRO A 629 -4.38 4.64 -0.23
N MET A 630 -3.30 4.60 0.55
CA MET A 630 -2.04 3.91 0.26
C MET A 630 -1.42 3.29 1.53
N SER A 631 -2.21 3.06 2.58
CA SER A 631 -1.69 2.67 3.90
C SER A 631 -1.47 1.16 4.07
N ASN A 632 -2.21 0.34 3.32
CA ASN A 632 -2.18 -1.12 3.40
C ASN A 632 -2.12 -1.80 2.02
N GLY A 633 -1.96 -3.12 2.03
CA GLY A 633 -1.78 -3.91 0.81
C GLY A 633 -2.99 -3.91 -0.13
N PHE A 634 -4.21 -3.81 0.42
CA PHE A 634 -5.41 -3.66 -0.40
C PHE A 634 -5.41 -2.33 -1.16
N GLU A 635 -5.13 -1.24 -0.46
CA GLU A 635 -5.14 0.12 -0.99
C GLU A 635 -4.06 0.34 -2.06
N THR A 636 -2.83 -0.12 -1.80
CA THR A 636 -1.73 -0.03 -2.77
C THR A 636 -2.01 -0.86 -4.03
N MET A 637 -2.65 -2.03 -3.90
CA MET A 637 -3.04 -2.87 -5.05
C MET A 637 -4.18 -2.26 -5.86
N MET A 638 -5.16 -1.62 -5.21
CA MET A 638 -6.19 -0.82 -5.89
C MET A 638 -5.57 0.35 -6.66
N PHE A 639 -4.61 1.05 -6.04
CA PHE A 639 -3.88 2.14 -6.68
C PHE A 639 -3.03 1.66 -7.86
N MET A 640 -2.35 0.52 -7.74
CA MET A 640 -1.59 -0.10 -8.83
C MET A 640 -2.48 -0.54 -10.01
N ALA A 641 -3.67 -1.06 -9.72
CA ALA A 641 -4.69 -1.37 -10.72
C ALA A 641 -5.13 -0.10 -11.47
N TRP A 642 -5.39 0.98 -10.74
CA TRP A 642 -5.72 2.30 -11.33
C TRP A 642 -4.59 2.84 -12.21
N LEU A 643 -3.34 2.82 -11.75
CA LEU A 643 -2.17 3.27 -12.52
C LEU A 643 -1.98 2.48 -13.82
N THR A 644 -2.13 1.16 -13.74
CA THR A 644 -2.02 0.27 -14.89
C THR A 644 -3.10 0.57 -15.92
N MET A 645 -4.34 0.76 -15.48
CA MET A 645 -5.45 1.10 -16.36
C MET A 645 -5.29 2.51 -16.96
N LEU A 646 -4.80 3.48 -16.17
CA LEU A 646 -4.47 4.82 -16.65
C LEU A 646 -3.41 4.77 -17.75
N PHE A 647 -2.31 4.05 -17.52
CA PHE A 647 -1.25 3.87 -18.52
C PHE A 647 -1.81 3.24 -19.80
N THR A 648 -2.71 2.27 -19.66
CA THR A 648 -3.38 1.61 -20.78
C THR A 648 -4.25 2.56 -21.58
N ALA A 649 -5.06 3.39 -20.90
CA ALA A 649 -5.92 4.37 -21.51
C ALA A 649 -5.15 5.54 -22.14
N VAL A 650 -3.99 5.93 -21.60
CA VAL A 650 -3.16 7.00 -22.18
C VAL A 650 -2.39 6.52 -23.41
N PHE A 651 -1.82 5.31 -23.36
CA PHE A 651 -0.88 4.84 -24.37
C PHE A 651 -1.49 3.91 -25.43
N TRP A 652 -2.81 3.69 -25.43
CA TRP A 652 -3.47 2.74 -26.33
C TRP A 652 -3.17 2.95 -27.83
N ARG A 653 -3.14 4.21 -28.29
CA ARG A 653 -2.84 4.53 -29.71
C ARG A 653 -1.37 4.28 -30.05
N ARG A 654 -0.47 4.58 -29.11
CA ARG A 654 0.97 4.53 -29.36
C ARG A 654 1.51 3.11 -29.25
N PHE A 655 1.00 2.37 -28.27
CA PHE A 655 1.40 1.00 -27.98
C PHE A 655 0.15 0.11 -27.86
N PRO A 656 -0.44 -0.32 -28.99
CA PRO A 656 -1.60 -1.22 -28.99
C PRO A 656 -1.47 -2.46 -28.09
N LEU A 657 -0.27 -3.01 -28.01
CA LEU A 657 0.03 -4.19 -27.19
C LEU A 657 -0.13 -3.93 -25.68
N VAL A 658 -0.17 -2.67 -25.24
CA VAL A 658 -0.40 -2.31 -23.83
C VAL A 658 -1.83 -2.65 -23.40
N GLN A 659 -2.82 -2.67 -24.30
CA GLN A 659 -4.20 -3.00 -23.95
C GLN A 659 -4.33 -4.36 -23.24
N PRO A 660 -3.93 -5.52 -23.83
CA PRO A 660 -4.02 -6.80 -23.14
C PRO A 660 -3.20 -6.83 -21.83
N PHE A 661 -2.03 -6.20 -21.81
CA PHE A 661 -1.18 -6.16 -20.62
C PHE A 661 -1.84 -5.39 -19.48
N GLY A 662 -2.47 -4.26 -19.81
CA GLY A 662 -3.22 -3.41 -18.93
C GLY A 662 -4.36 -4.13 -18.22
N PHE A 663 -5.18 -4.85 -19.00
CA PHE A 663 -6.30 -5.62 -18.46
C PHE A 663 -5.82 -6.79 -17.59
N ILE A 664 -4.79 -7.54 -18.02
CA ILE A 664 -4.22 -8.63 -17.21
C ILE A 664 -3.68 -8.09 -15.89
N LEU A 665 -2.86 -7.05 -15.93
CA LEU A 665 -2.20 -6.54 -14.73
C LEU A 665 -3.20 -5.82 -13.80
N THR A 666 -4.17 -5.07 -14.34
CA THR A 666 -5.26 -4.48 -13.54
C THR A 666 -6.08 -5.58 -12.86
N GLY A 667 -6.51 -6.61 -13.62
CA GLY A 667 -7.28 -7.71 -13.07
C GLY A 667 -6.51 -8.52 -12.02
N PHE A 668 -5.21 -8.73 -12.24
CA PHE A 668 -4.33 -9.38 -11.26
C PHE A 668 -4.17 -8.55 -9.99
N CYS A 669 -3.90 -7.24 -10.09
CA CYS A 669 -3.82 -6.35 -8.93
C CYS A 669 -5.12 -6.33 -8.12
N LEU A 670 -6.28 -6.22 -8.77
CA LEU A 670 -7.58 -6.29 -8.09
C LEU A 670 -7.81 -7.66 -7.42
N LEU A 671 -7.43 -8.75 -8.08
CA LEU A 671 -7.50 -10.08 -7.49
C LEU A 671 -6.63 -10.20 -6.25
N VAL A 672 -5.38 -9.72 -6.32
CA VAL A 672 -4.46 -9.70 -5.18
C VAL A 672 -5.02 -8.85 -4.05
N ALA A 673 -5.57 -7.66 -4.33
CA ALA A 673 -6.18 -6.83 -3.30
C ALA A 673 -7.24 -7.62 -2.52
N VAL A 674 -8.14 -8.29 -3.25
CA VAL A 674 -9.24 -9.08 -2.69
C VAL A 674 -8.75 -10.33 -1.95
N LEU A 675 -7.70 -11.00 -2.42
CA LEU A 675 -7.15 -12.20 -1.78
C LEU A 675 -6.26 -11.88 -0.57
N GLY A 676 -5.50 -10.79 -0.64
CA GLY A 676 -4.60 -10.33 0.42
C GLY A 676 -5.35 -9.91 1.67
N GLU A 677 -6.40 -9.11 1.51
CA GLU A 677 -7.29 -8.72 2.62
C GLU A 677 -8.73 -9.10 2.29
N SER A 678 -9.19 -10.19 2.92
CA SER A 678 -10.54 -10.70 2.65
C SER A 678 -11.66 -9.76 3.12
N ASN A 679 -11.35 -8.88 4.07
CA ASN A 679 -12.19 -7.79 4.52
C ASN A 679 -11.31 -6.52 4.76
N PRO A 680 -11.11 -5.67 3.74
CA PRO A 680 -10.20 -4.54 3.82
C PRO A 680 -10.83 -3.40 4.62
N GLN A 681 -10.53 -3.37 5.91
CA GLN A 681 -11.10 -2.40 6.85
C GLN A 681 -10.55 -1.00 6.56
N ILE A 682 -11.39 0.00 6.78
CA ILE A 682 -10.94 1.40 6.80
C ILE A 682 -10.50 1.68 8.24
N THR A 683 -9.20 1.76 8.45
CA THR A 683 -8.56 1.99 9.75
C THR A 683 -8.04 3.42 9.85
N LEU A 684 -7.80 3.88 11.07
CA LEU A 684 -7.01 5.09 11.30
C LEU A 684 -5.54 4.84 10.92
N LEU A 685 -4.82 5.91 10.57
CA LEU A 685 -3.40 5.81 10.25
C LEU A 685 -2.59 5.62 11.52
N MET A 686 -1.64 4.68 11.47
CA MET A 686 -0.58 4.65 12.47
C MET A 686 0.24 5.95 12.38
N PRO A 687 0.71 6.50 13.51
CA PRO A 687 1.43 7.78 13.56
C PRO A 687 2.56 7.90 12.53
N VAL A 688 3.38 6.85 12.39
CA VAL A 688 4.52 6.80 11.47
C VAL A 688 4.11 6.94 9.99
N LEU A 689 2.88 6.55 9.64
CA LEU A 689 2.36 6.61 8.27
C LEU A 689 1.78 7.99 7.92
N SER A 690 1.64 8.91 8.89
CA SER A 690 1.04 10.24 8.71
C SER A 690 1.98 11.26 8.02
N SER A 691 2.65 10.86 6.93
CA SER A 691 3.58 11.73 6.20
C SER A 691 3.26 11.82 4.71
N PRO A 692 3.19 13.03 4.12
CA PRO A 692 3.07 13.20 2.67
C PRO A 692 4.25 12.58 1.89
N LEU A 693 5.45 12.58 2.46
CA LEU A 693 6.64 12.00 1.84
C LEU A 693 6.49 10.49 1.64
N LEU A 694 5.89 9.80 2.62
CA LEU A 694 5.61 8.36 2.50
C LEU A 694 4.61 8.10 1.36
N SER A 695 3.57 8.93 1.24
CA SER A 695 2.60 8.80 0.14
C SER A 695 3.27 8.95 -1.23
N LEU A 696 4.17 9.93 -1.40
CA LEU A 696 4.93 10.12 -2.63
C LEU A 696 5.91 8.97 -2.90
N HIS A 697 6.55 8.45 -1.86
CA HIS A 697 7.40 7.26 -1.93
C HIS A 697 6.62 6.06 -2.47
N VAL A 698 5.51 5.69 -1.82
CA VAL A 698 4.67 4.55 -2.19
C VAL A 698 4.12 4.73 -3.61
N ALA A 699 3.63 5.93 -3.95
CA ALA A 699 3.12 6.20 -5.29
C ALA A 699 4.19 5.98 -6.37
N SER A 700 5.41 6.48 -6.15
CA SER A 700 6.54 6.28 -7.08
C SER A 700 6.90 4.80 -7.25
N MET A 701 6.90 4.03 -6.16
CA MET A 701 7.14 2.59 -6.19
C MET A 701 6.04 1.85 -6.97
N MET A 702 4.76 2.22 -6.78
CA MET A 702 3.64 1.59 -7.49
C MET A 702 3.65 1.91 -9.00
N ILE A 703 4.04 3.13 -9.40
CA ILE A 703 4.24 3.47 -10.82
C ILE A 703 5.33 2.59 -11.42
N SER A 704 6.48 2.48 -10.74
CA SER A 704 7.60 1.65 -11.16
C SER A 704 7.20 0.19 -11.36
N TYR A 705 6.55 -0.42 -10.36
CA TYR A 705 6.12 -1.83 -10.43
C TYR A 705 5.08 -2.08 -11.52
N SER A 706 4.18 -1.12 -11.78
CA SER A 706 3.21 -1.21 -12.87
C SER A 706 3.92 -1.30 -14.23
N LEU A 707 4.93 -0.44 -14.43
CA LEU A 707 5.71 -0.42 -15.67
C LEU A 707 6.58 -1.69 -15.82
N PHE A 708 7.19 -2.20 -14.76
CA PHE A 708 7.90 -3.48 -14.79
C PHE A 708 6.99 -4.65 -15.14
N GLY A 709 5.75 -4.65 -14.63
CA GLY A 709 4.73 -5.66 -14.99
C GLY A 709 4.40 -5.63 -16.48
N ILE A 710 4.26 -4.43 -17.07
CA ILE A 710 4.03 -4.26 -18.51
C ILE A 710 5.25 -4.73 -19.33
N VAL A 711 6.47 -4.42 -18.89
CA VAL A 711 7.71 -4.91 -19.53
C VAL A 711 7.80 -6.43 -19.49
N MET A 712 7.43 -7.06 -18.37
CA MET A 712 7.38 -8.51 -18.22
C MET A 712 6.35 -9.14 -19.17
N LEU A 713 5.11 -8.62 -19.22
CA LEU A 713 4.07 -9.14 -20.12
C LEU A 713 4.42 -8.95 -21.60
N ASN A 714 5.09 -7.85 -21.95
CA ASN A 714 5.67 -7.67 -23.28
C ASN A 714 6.72 -8.76 -23.59
N GLY A 715 7.56 -9.11 -22.62
CA GLY A 715 8.50 -10.23 -22.71
C GLY A 715 7.82 -11.58 -22.94
N VAL A 716 6.78 -11.90 -22.15
CA VAL A 716 6.00 -13.13 -22.32
C VAL A 716 5.40 -13.19 -23.73
N MET A 717 4.72 -12.13 -24.17
CA MET A 717 4.14 -12.08 -25.52
C MET A 717 5.19 -12.28 -26.61
N SER A 718 6.33 -11.59 -26.50
CA SER A 718 7.40 -11.71 -27.49
C SER A 718 7.95 -13.13 -27.58
N LEU A 719 8.10 -13.82 -26.45
CA LEU A 719 8.61 -15.20 -26.40
C LEU A 719 7.59 -16.19 -26.94
N THR A 720 6.31 -16.05 -26.59
CA THR A 720 5.22 -16.89 -27.12
C THR A 720 5.13 -16.78 -28.64
N VAL A 721 5.16 -15.55 -29.16
CA VAL A 721 5.05 -15.29 -30.59
C VAL A 721 6.31 -15.74 -31.34
N TYR A 722 7.51 -15.56 -30.77
CA TYR A 722 8.75 -16.06 -31.35
C TYR A 722 8.80 -17.60 -31.37
N GLY A 723 8.37 -18.25 -30.29
CA GLY A 723 8.31 -19.71 -30.18
C GLY A 723 7.37 -20.38 -31.18
N SER A 724 6.39 -19.64 -31.72
CA SER A 724 5.52 -20.14 -32.80
C SER A 724 6.25 -20.37 -34.14
N GLY A 725 7.46 -19.83 -34.30
CA GLY A 725 8.26 -19.93 -35.53
C GLY A 725 7.74 -19.09 -36.70
N ARG A 726 6.62 -18.38 -36.53
CA ARG A 726 5.94 -17.64 -37.61
C ARG A 726 6.29 -16.16 -37.68
N VAL A 727 7.07 -15.65 -36.73
CA VAL A 727 7.34 -14.21 -36.59
C VAL A 727 8.80 -13.88 -36.78
N SER A 728 9.06 -12.80 -37.53
CA SER A 728 10.40 -12.36 -37.86
C SER A 728 11.14 -11.80 -36.65
N MET A 729 12.47 -11.97 -36.63
CA MET A 729 13.33 -11.38 -35.59
C MET A 729 13.23 -9.84 -35.53
N ALA A 730 12.86 -9.19 -36.64
CA ALA A 730 12.61 -7.76 -36.68
C ALA A 730 11.42 -7.36 -35.77
N ALA A 731 10.34 -8.15 -35.75
CA ALA A 731 9.20 -7.88 -34.88
C ALA A 731 9.56 -8.06 -33.39
N VAL A 732 10.32 -9.12 -33.05
CA VAL A 732 10.86 -9.34 -31.69
C VAL A 732 11.76 -8.17 -31.27
N THR A 733 12.58 -7.66 -32.19
CA THR A 733 13.44 -6.49 -31.94
C THR A 733 12.62 -5.22 -31.66
N ARG A 734 11.48 -5.02 -32.35
CA ARG A 734 10.58 -3.88 -32.06
C ARG A 734 9.91 -3.98 -30.70
N MET A 735 9.53 -5.19 -30.27
CA MET A 735 9.01 -5.41 -28.92
C MET A 735 10.08 -5.11 -27.87
N LYS A 736 11.34 -5.54 -28.10
CA LYS A 736 12.48 -5.17 -27.26
C LYS A 736 12.64 -3.66 -27.14
N ASP A 737 12.58 -2.92 -28.24
CA ASP A 737 12.72 -1.46 -28.20
C ASP A 737 11.55 -0.79 -27.47
N THR A 738 10.33 -1.33 -27.59
CA THR A 738 9.16 -0.89 -26.82
C THR A 738 9.36 -1.14 -25.32
N ALA A 739 9.79 -2.34 -24.94
CA ALA A 739 10.10 -2.67 -23.55
C ALA A 739 11.20 -1.78 -22.98
N VAL A 740 12.26 -1.49 -23.75
CA VAL A 740 13.34 -0.58 -23.31
C VAL A 740 12.81 0.84 -23.07
N VAL A 741 11.91 1.35 -23.92
CA VAL A 741 11.29 2.68 -23.73
C VAL A 741 10.49 2.75 -22.43
N ILE A 742 9.80 1.67 -22.04
CA ILE A 742 9.03 1.58 -20.80
C ILE A 742 9.96 1.31 -19.59
N LEU A 743 11.07 0.60 -19.80
CA LEU A 743 12.01 0.23 -18.75
C LEU A 743 12.75 1.44 -18.15
N TYR A 744 13.12 2.43 -18.96
CA TYR A 744 13.77 3.66 -18.46
C TYR A 744 12.93 4.41 -17.41
N PRO A 745 11.65 4.79 -17.68
CA PRO A 745 10.81 5.41 -16.66
C PRO A 745 10.53 4.48 -15.48
N ALA A 746 10.43 3.15 -15.69
CA ALA A 746 10.27 2.20 -14.58
C ALA A 746 11.44 2.28 -13.59
N VAL A 747 12.69 2.21 -14.08
CA VAL A 747 13.89 2.34 -13.24
C VAL A 747 14.00 3.75 -12.63
N PHE A 748 13.63 4.80 -13.36
CA PHE A 748 13.62 6.16 -12.82
C PHE A 748 12.66 6.30 -11.62
N PHE A 749 11.43 5.79 -11.73
CA PHE A 749 10.48 5.82 -10.63
C PHE A 749 10.90 4.90 -9.48
N LEU A 750 11.57 3.77 -9.74
CA LEU A 750 12.18 2.94 -8.70
C LEU A 750 13.22 3.73 -7.90
N VAL A 751 14.18 4.37 -8.60
CA VAL A 751 15.24 5.16 -7.97
C VAL A 751 14.66 6.35 -7.20
N THR A 752 13.68 7.05 -7.79
CA THR A 752 12.99 8.18 -7.15
C THR A 752 12.25 7.72 -5.90
N GLY A 753 11.53 6.59 -5.99
CA GLY A 753 10.86 5.96 -4.85
C GLY A 753 11.85 5.62 -3.74
N THR A 754 12.90 4.86 -4.04
CA THR A 754 13.94 4.50 -3.05
C THR A 754 14.54 5.74 -2.37
N PHE A 755 14.81 6.81 -3.12
CA PHE A 755 15.30 8.07 -2.58
C PHE A 755 14.27 8.75 -1.66
N LEU A 756 13.03 8.91 -2.10
CA LEU A 756 11.96 9.50 -1.27
C LEU A 756 11.76 8.70 0.02
N GLY A 757 11.92 7.37 -0.04
CA GLY A 757 11.91 6.49 1.13
C GLY A 757 13.07 6.79 2.08
N ALA A 758 14.29 6.94 1.58
CA ALA A 758 15.46 7.28 2.39
C ALA A 758 15.36 8.67 3.04
N VAL A 759 14.74 9.64 2.35
CA VAL A 759 14.46 10.98 2.91
C VAL A 759 13.42 10.90 4.01
N TRP A 760 12.30 10.20 3.75
CA TRP A 760 11.26 9.97 4.75
C TRP A 760 11.82 9.25 5.98
N ALA A 761 12.58 8.17 5.81
CA ALA A 761 13.19 7.43 6.92
C ALA A 761 14.10 8.32 7.78
N ASN A 762 14.84 9.25 7.18
CA ASN A 762 15.68 10.19 7.92
C ASN A 762 14.87 11.26 8.68
N VAL A 763 13.72 11.66 8.14
CA VAL A 763 12.80 12.58 8.82
C VAL A 763 12.04 11.88 9.95
N SER A 764 11.70 10.59 9.78
CA SER A 764 10.89 9.83 10.72
C SER A 764 11.70 9.12 11.80
N TRP A 765 12.87 8.56 11.44
CA TRP A 765 13.71 7.71 12.29
C TRP A 765 15.16 8.18 12.36
N GLY A 766 15.47 9.41 11.96
CA GLY A 766 16.83 9.96 12.10
C GLY A 766 17.94 9.27 11.30
N ARG A 767 17.62 8.25 10.48
CA ARG A 767 18.56 7.51 9.62
C ARG A 767 17.98 7.33 8.22
N TYR A 768 18.81 7.42 7.20
CA TYR A 768 18.37 7.34 5.80
C TYR A 768 18.44 5.93 5.20
N TRP A 769 19.18 5.01 5.84
CA TRP A 769 19.34 3.62 5.39
C TRP A 769 19.64 2.72 6.59
N ALA A 770 19.06 1.52 6.60
CA ALA A 770 19.13 0.57 7.70
C ALA A 770 19.49 -0.86 7.26
N TRP A 771 19.70 -1.12 5.97
CA TRP A 771 19.84 -2.47 5.41
C TRP A 771 18.63 -3.39 5.70
N ASP A 772 17.46 -2.79 5.93
CA ASP A 772 16.22 -3.55 6.10
C ASP A 772 15.91 -4.35 4.82
N PRO A 773 15.35 -5.57 4.92
CA PRO A 773 15.08 -6.39 3.75
C PRO A 773 14.32 -5.66 2.63
N LYS A 774 13.41 -4.72 2.92
CA LYS A 774 12.73 -3.95 1.86
C LYS A 774 13.67 -3.01 1.12
N GLU A 775 14.52 -2.30 1.86
CA GLU A 775 15.53 -1.39 1.30
C GLU A 775 16.52 -2.18 0.42
N VAL A 776 16.99 -3.32 0.92
CA VAL A 776 17.93 -4.21 0.23
C VAL A 776 17.33 -4.77 -1.06
N TRP A 777 16.09 -5.24 -1.03
CA TRP A 777 15.41 -5.75 -2.23
C TRP A 777 15.07 -4.67 -3.24
N ALA A 778 14.80 -3.43 -2.81
CA ALA A 778 14.69 -2.29 -3.72
C ALA A 778 16.03 -2.01 -4.44
N LEU A 779 17.15 -2.08 -3.72
CA LEU A 779 18.50 -1.93 -4.30
C LEU A 779 18.83 -3.07 -5.27
N ILE A 780 18.55 -4.33 -4.89
CA ILE A 780 18.72 -5.50 -5.77
C ILE A 780 17.92 -5.32 -7.06
N THR A 781 16.64 -4.95 -6.95
CA THR A 781 15.76 -4.73 -8.11
C THR A 781 16.33 -3.66 -9.04
N MET A 782 16.85 -2.56 -8.47
CA MET A 782 17.50 -1.50 -9.25
C MET A 782 18.75 -2.00 -9.98
N LEU A 783 19.63 -2.75 -9.32
CA LEU A 783 20.85 -3.28 -9.93
C LEU A 783 20.55 -4.29 -11.04
N VAL A 784 19.62 -5.22 -10.80
CA VAL A 784 19.21 -6.24 -11.78
C VAL A 784 18.65 -5.59 -13.04
N TYR A 785 17.67 -4.68 -12.93
CA TYR A 785 17.11 -4.00 -14.10
C TYR A 785 18.10 -3.04 -14.76
N SER A 786 19.06 -2.48 -14.02
CA SER A 786 20.13 -1.66 -14.58
C SER A 786 21.00 -2.45 -15.56
N PHE A 787 21.24 -3.75 -15.35
CA PHE A 787 21.98 -4.57 -16.30
C PHE A 787 21.33 -4.57 -17.70
N ALA A 788 20.00 -4.68 -17.77
CA ALA A 788 19.26 -4.68 -19.04
C ALA A 788 19.39 -3.36 -19.82
N LEU A 789 19.61 -2.23 -19.14
CA LEU A 789 19.85 -0.92 -19.77
C LEU A 789 21.27 -0.77 -20.34
N HIS A 790 22.21 -1.65 -19.97
CA HIS A 790 23.62 -1.57 -20.36
C HIS A 790 23.97 -2.42 -21.60
N GLY A 791 23.02 -2.61 -22.54
CA GLY A 791 23.21 -3.45 -23.73
C GLY A 791 24.35 -3.03 -24.68
N SER A 792 24.86 -1.81 -24.58
CA SER A 792 26.08 -1.39 -25.30
C SER A 792 27.35 -2.08 -24.78
N GLN A 793 27.42 -2.33 -23.47
CA GLN A 793 28.55 -2.98 -22.81
C GLN A 793 28.37 -4.50 -22.74
N LEU A 794 27.15 -4.92 -22.46
CA LEU A 794 26.73 -6.29 -22.27
C LEU A 794 26.06 -6.80 -23.55
N LYS A 795 26.87 -7.38 -24.45
CA LYS A 795 26.43 -7.81 -25.79
C LYS A 795 25.23 -8.76 -25.79
N PHE A 796 25.04 -9.54 -24.73
CA PHE A 796 23.93 -10.47 -24.61
C PHE A 796 22.56 -9.78 -24.58
N PHE A 797 22.46 -8.56 -24.01
CA PHE A 797 21.22 -7.75 -24.05
C PHE A 797 20.93 -7.12 -25.42
N ARG A 798 21.85 -7.24 -26.40
CA ARG A 798 21.56 -6.89 -27.79
C ARG A 798 20.70 -7.95 -28.47
N ASN A 799 20.73 -9.20 -27.97
CA ASN A 799 19.85 -10.25 -28.44
C ASN A 799 18.44 -10.02 -27.87
N PRO A 800 17.42 -9.79 -28.72
CA PRO A 800 16.05 -9.54 -28.26
C PRO A 800 15.46 -10.67 -27.43
N VAL A 801 15.71 -11.93 -27.80
CA VAL A 801 15.16 -13.10 -27.11
C VAL A 801 15.73 -13.21 -25.70
N PHE A 802 17.04 -13.02 -25.55
CA PHE A 802 17.67 -13.01 -24.23
C PHE A 802 17.13 -11.87 -23.36
N PHE A 803 16.98 -10.67 -23.93
CA PHE A 803 16.46 -9.51 -23.21
C PHE A 803 15.05 -9.78 -22.65
N HIS A 804 14.16 -10.38 -23.44
CA HIS A 804 12.81 -10.70 -23.00
C HIS A 804 12.78 -11.77 -21.92
N TRP A 805 13.57 -12.85 -22.06
CA TRP A 805 13.73 -13.85 -20.99
C TRP A 805 14.23 -13.23 -19.69
N PHE A 806 15.24 -12.38 -19.78
CA PHE A 806 15.77 -11.67 -18.62
C PHE A 806 14.71 -10.81 -17.95
N CYS A 807 13.94 -10.02 -18.70
CA CYS A 807 12.92 -9.14 -18.11
C CYS A 807 11.79 -9.92 -17.41
N VAL A 808 11.43 -11.10 -17.94
CA VAL A 808 10.46 -12.00 -17.30
C VAL A 808 11.00 -12.53 -15.98
N LEU A 809 12.26 -12.99 -15.96
CA LEU A 809 12.89 -13.49 -14.74
C LEU A 809 13.18 -12.37 -13.71
N ALA A 810 13.58 -11.19 -14.17
CA ALA A 810 13.86 -10.04 -13.31
C ALA A 810 12.62 -9.56 -12.55
N PHE A 811 11.42 -9.80 -13.08
CA PHE A 811 10.17 -9.47 -12.39
C PHE A 811 9.99 -10.24 -11.07
N LEU A 812 10.66 -11.38 -10.90
CA LEU A 812 10.71 -12.08 -9.61
C LEU A 812 11.30 -11.20 -8.51
N CYS A 813 12.23 -10.30 -8.82
CA CYS A 813 12.78 -9.35 -7.83
C CYS A 813 11.70 -8.39 -7.31
N VAL A 814 10.81 -7.93 -8.19
CA VAL A 814 9.65 -7.09 -7.80
C VAL A 814 8.69 -7.87 -6.90
N LEU A 815 8.40 -9.12 -7.26
CA LEU A 815 7.54 -9.99 -6.45
C LEU A 815 8.15 -10.28 -5.07
N ILE A 816 9.45 -10.50 -4.97
CA ILE A 816 10.11 -10.69 -3.68
C ILE A 816 10.11 -9.38 -2.87
N THR A 817 10.39 -8.24 -3.50
CA THR A 817 10.38 -6.94 -2.81
C THR A 817 8.99 -6.64 -2.22
N TYR A 818 7.92 -6.90 -2.97
CA TYR A 818 6.56 -6.59 -2.53
C TYR A 818 5.92 -7.68 -1.67
N PHE A 819 5.97 -8.95 -2.08
CA PHE A 819 5.34 -10.06 -1.34
C PHE A 819 6.33 -10.80 -0.46
N GLY A 820 7.51 -11.12 -0.99
CA GLY A 820 8.52 -11.90 -0.28
C GLY A 820 8.92 -11.25 1.05
N VAL A 821 9.22 -9.95 1.04
CA VAL A 821 9.60 -9.26 2.29
C VAL A 821 8.42 -9.16 3.27
N ASN A 822 7.22 -8.82 2.81
CA ASN A 822 6.06 -8.67 3.69
C ASN A 822 5.57 -9.98 4.31
N PHE A 823 5.56 -11.09 3.55
CA PHE A 823 4.96 -12.35 4.00
C PHE A 823 5.96 -13.42 4.42
N ILE A 824 7.21 -13.36 3.94
CA ILE A 824 8.22 -14.42 4.15
C ILE A 824 9.34 -13.95 5.08
N LEU A 825 9.90 -12.76 4.84
CA LEU A 825 11.08 -12.29 5.58
C LEU A 825 10.70 -11.47 6.83
N GLY A 826 9.72 -10.58 6.75
CA GLY A 826 9.44 -9.57 7.79
C GLY A 826 10.48 -8.44 7.77
N GLY A 827 10.19 -7.33 8.47
CA GLY A 827 11.09 -6.17 8.55
C GLY A 827 10.44 -4.97 9.25
N LEU A 828 11.21 -3.91 9.50
CA LEU A 828 10.74 -2.69 10.20
C LEU A 828 9.64 -1.94 9.44
N HIS A 829 9.55 -2.20 8.14
CA HIS A 829 8.55 -1.65 7.24
C HIS A 829 7.37 -2.61 7.01
N SER A 830 7.32 -3.77 7.65
CA SER A 830 6.26 -4.75 7.47
C SER A 830 5.01 -4.35 8.26
N TYR A 831 4.14 -3.55 7.64
CA TYR A 831 2.84 -3.16 8.18
C TYR A 831 1.67 -4.03 7.65
N ALA A 832 2.01 -5.22 7.12
CA ALA A 832 1.08 -6.14 6.46
C ALA A 832 0.45 -7.16 7.41
#